data_AF-A0ABD6DEM7-F1
#
_entry.id   AF-A0ABD6DEM7-F1
#
_cell.length_a   1.000
_cell.length_b   1.000
_cell.length_c   1.000
_cell.angle_alpha   90.00
_cell.angle_beta   90.00
_cell.angle_gamma   90.00
#
_symmetry.space_group_name_H-M   'P 1'
#
loop_
_entity.id
_entity.type
_entity.pdbx_description
1 polymer ?
#
loop_
_entity_poly.entity_id
_entity_poly.type
_entity_poly.pdbx_seq_one_letter_code
_entity_poly.pdbx_strand_id
1 'polypeptide(L)'
;MTDDDDGVDDRSPTLSRRTMLGGVVGTAGLPLWLEFERESLDTAGVRTDTAPDEEMIVPTPSYPDDPFLITQFGDQYFTEPPVNGWDPVSHREQLRTIQGFHPDALDWDSLMAFDEGDIRTYESQNAQLAYSLETGLPGTVGRNVTINIPDDDAVEKYQAVFDAHDWRFPDGSPVEHPNDLLAEQFDGTPHDIEYAFETNGIPSVFAPGAVDVLMYVARKRLAAGYSTFWIDGIGVFRFQGLDFSVWAQDAFRTHLESLAADRRRELGIDDPASFDIREYLRDEGLAPDDGGDPFEDPVFREYLLHHHRGIKDFFAACRQRLQELFPERMDAGDIQLYGNHFMGGFGHPQAANIYVSDHLDIIHVEHFPRVDPAVDYHYKLERAIGRFSKPATAKGTLTELGESNPGGFDPENQYPNLKRFQVAESYAMGAQLKIPLTGGAAYSTDQVVVNWIQADGTVPERLQSFVDFLWTHERFLDDVDPDARVAVVWSLPTLLWNNERQWNVGVAGDSPRISSFVGTTTLLREAQISYDVLVFGHPSLWDDGDQLDRLADYDAVVLPGVESVTDAQLTVLETYLGDGGHIVTSGSAPSRDGMYEPRDDTAAVFEHDGTTVLADDPGRTKNQRGETTGELRAALESAGVRSATARDDPTLSVSRHVQSAPERVVVHALNYDYTVETDTFESKTDVELSIPTPDFAVGAARYYTPEERTDLSVTEDGETLSVTLPELDEWGFVVLAPSADALVDGAAEVDARARTEAVETELTAASEDGRDWADSFVSAEVYQDAAETALEANAYGQALDAARTAEEKLADAHPRPVIGIDIGHGQPQSVDADDPFAPLRETFPRYDYRMVDGWDETALAELDVLVVPPALAYRGAAYGFAPDEIAAVESFVDRGGSLVVLARGGVDDGVDDLTEPFGFRFQGRPVVFPDGEDPRVEPTYPDHLLTRGVPEITFRLGTPIAERPSESTALASLPEDSEAWLHTEQPLRERSSDEESAAGSEMYATASHGDGRVTLFGMHRYHLMSDRFANVEQVVGTQLAVLGREAARASQESTDPTTTPTPSETASPTPTASTAPPSTSTVPETSAPSLTTSTGSDGGSPGFSLTTGALAGTAALLTGWLWNRTEDE
;
A
#
# COMPACT_ATOMS: atom_id res chain seq x y z
N MET A 1 58.44 44.18 -1.17
CA MET A 1 58.09 45.54 -0.72
C MET A 1 56.76 45.38 -0.02
N THR A 2 56.83 45.03 1.27
CA THR A 2 56.56 45.89 2.47
C THR A 2 55.07 45.81 2.81
N ASP A 3 54.58 45.47 4.00
CA ASP A 3 55.12 45.25 5.37
C ASP A 3 54.05 44.37 6.10
N ASP A 4 54.42 43.36 6.88
CA ASP A 4 54.53 43.34 8.37
C ASP A 4 53.32 43.92 9.13
N ASP A 5 52.56 43.08 9.87
CA ASP A 5 52.44 43.20 11.33
C ASP A 5 51.82 41.96 12.01
N ASP A 6 52.40 41.60 13.15
CA ASP A 6 52.10 40.47 14.04
C ASP A 6 50.85 40.71 14.91
N GLY A 7 50.11 39.64 15.23
CA GLY A 7 49.04 39.66 16.22
C GLY A 7 48.52 38.28 16.57
N VAL A 8 49.19 37.63 17.52
CA VAL A 8 48.80 36.35 18.15
C VAL A 8 47.64 36.60 19.12
N ASP A 9 46.53 35.86 18.99
CA ASP A 9 45.86 35.32 20.18
C ASP A 9 45.08 34.02 19.86
N ASP A 10 45.04 33.18 20.88
CA ASP A 10 44.87 31.74 20.93
C ASP A 10 43.39 31.35 21.06
N ARG A 11 42.90 30.41 20.20
CA ARG A 11 41.80 29.44 20.41
C ARG A 11 41.36 28.77 19.10
N SER A 12 41.86 27.57 18.84
CA SER A 12 41.20 26.59 17.95
C SER A 12 40.30 25.66 18.78
N PRO A 13 39.27 25.07 18.15
CA PRO A 13 39.29 23.63 18.08
C PRO A 13 39.41 23.14 16.63
N THR A 14 40.02 21.97 16.55
CA THR A 14 40.45 21.18 15.41
C THR A 14 39.37 20.92 14.35
N LEU A 15 39.60 21.40 13.13
CA LEU A 15 39.03 20.83 11.89
C LEU A 15 40.06 19.90 11.24
N SER A 16 39.65 18.66 11.01
CA SER A 16 40.45 17.61 10.37
C SER A 16 40.42 17.73 8.86
N ARG A 17 41.59 17.56 8.26
CA ARG A 17 41.90 17.65 6.82
C ARG A 17 41.31 16.46 6.05
N ARG A 18 40.72 16.73 4.88
CA ARG A 18 41.06 16.04 3.62
C ARG A 18 40.65 16.92 2.44
N THR A 19 41.64 17.42 1.71
CA THR A 19 41.47 18.13 0.44
C THR A 19 42.49 17.59 -0.55
N MET A 20 41.96 17.22 -1.72
CA MET A 20 42.54 17.27 -3.08
C MET A 20 43.78 16.46 -3.46
N LEU A 21 43.66 15.76 -4.59
CA LEU A 21 44.23 16.22 -5.88
C LEU A 21 43.66 15.43 -7.07
N GLY A 22 43.08 16.15 -8.04
CA GLY A 22 42.53 15.61 -9.28
C GLY A 22 43.53 15.54 -10.45
N GLY A 23 43.03 15.11 -11.62
CA GLY A 23 43.78 15.17 -12.89
C GLY A 23 43.07 14.53 -14.10
N VAL A 24 42.49 15.39 -14.93
CA VAL A 24 41.95 15.29 -16.32
C VAL A 24 42.71 14.35 -17.29
N VAL A 25 41.99 13.65 -18.20
CA VAL A 25 42.12 13.59 -19.70
C VAL A 25 41.43 12.33 -20.33
N GLY A 26 40.43 12.55 -21.20
CA GLY A 26 40.38 12.03 -22.59
C GLY A 26 39.74 10.65 -22.95
N THR A 27 38.53 10.71 -23.53
CA THR A 27 37.93 9.90 -24.65
C THR A 27 38.54 8.55 -25.11
N ALA A 28 37.65 7.54 -25.20
CA ALA A 28 37.44 6.53 -26.28
C ALA A 28 37.48 5.03 -25.89
N GLY A 29 36.33 4.35 -25.98
CA GLY A 29 36.15 3.05 -26.66
C GLY A 29 36.43 1.70 -25.95
N LEU A 30 35.33 0.98 -25.67
CA LEU A 30 35.13 -0.49 -25.76
C LEU A 30 35.76 -1.43 -24.68
N PRO A 31 35.17 -2.64 -24.47
CA PRO A 31 34.84 -3.22 -23.16
C PRO A 31 35.74 -4.40 -22.76
N LEU A 32 35.70 -4.80 -21.49
CA LEU A 32 36.23 -6.08 -21.01
C LEU A 32 35.41 -6.61 -19.82
N TRP A 33 34.84 -7.79 -20.04
CA TRP A 33 34.17 -8.69 -19.10
C TRP A 33 35.16 -9.73 -18.52
N LEU A 34 34.71 -10.41 -17.44
CA LEU A 34 35.16 -11.65 -16.77
C LEU A 34 36.22 -11.56 -15.64
N GLU A 35 35.82 -11.94 -14.42
CA GLU A 35 36.07 -13.28 -13.84
C GLU A 35 35.52 -13.36 -12.39
N PHE A 36 34.53 -14.23 -12.14
CA PHE A 36 34.59 -15.27 -11.10
C PHE A 36 33.50 -16.34 -11.37
N GLU A 37 33.94 -17.49 -11.92
CA GLU A 37 33.21 -18.78 -12.04
C GLU A 37 32.96 -19.38 -10.63
N ARG A 38 31.81 -20.01 -10.29
CA ARG A 38 31.18 -21.27 -10.75
C ARG A 38 31.93 -22.56 -10.31
N GLU A 39 31.31 -23.33 -9.40
CA GLU A 39 31.40 -24.81 -9.20
C GLU A 39 30.42 -25.15 -8.04
N SER A 40 29.43 -26.04 -8.10
CA SER A 40 29.12 -27.11 -9.06
C SER A 40 27.66 -27.59 -8.90
N LEU A 41 26.96 -27.68 -10.04
CA LEU A 41 25.78 -28.52 -10.33
C LEU A 41 26.10 -30.02 -10.12
N ASP A 42 25.11 -30.85 -9.74
CA ASP A 42 24.40 -31.76 -10.67
C ASP A 42 23.57 -32.86 -9.97
N THR A 43 22.27 -32.89 -10.33
CA THR A 43 21.41 -34.07 -10.62
C THR A 43 20.99 -35.04 -9.50
N ALA A 44 19.76 -35.57 -9.40
CA ALA A 44 18.53 -35.43 -10.18
C ALA A 44 17.40 -36.31 -9.55
N GLY A 45 16.15 -35.83 -9.58
CA GLY A 45 14.87 -36.59 -9.69
C GLY A 45 14.41 -37.41 -8.46
N VAL A 46 13.13 -37.53 -8.10
CA VAL A 46 11.89 -37.64 -8.90
C VAL A 46 10.63 -37.46 -8.01
N ARG A 47 9.67 -36.60 -8.45
CA ARG A 47 8.17 -36.67 -8.46
C ARG A 47 7.46 -37.86 -7.74
N THR A 48 6.29 -37.77 -7.08
CA THR A 48 4.97 -37.15 -7.44
C THR A 48 3.86 -37.45 -6.38
N ASP A 49 2.88 -36.54 -6.25
CA ASP A 49 1.39 -36.72 -6.15
C ASP A 49 0.72 -37.33 -4.87
N THR A 50 -0.48 -36.95 -4.35
CA THR A 50 -1.63 -36.09 -4.74
C THR A 50 -2.72 -35.99 -3.62
N ALA A 51 -3.36 -34.80 -3.45
CA ALA A 51 -4.80 -34.48 -3.15
C ALA A 51 -5.49 -34.83 -1.79
N PRO A 52 -6.70 -34.29 -1.41
CA PRO A 52 -7.37 -32.98 -1.67
C PRO A 52 -8.11 -32.32 -0.44
N ASP A 53 -8.54 -31.06 -0.62
CA ASP A 53 -9.70 -30.28 -0.06
C ASP A 53 -10.34 -30.60 1.30
N GLU A 54 -10.42 -29.59 2.19
CA GLU A 54 -11.66 -29.23 2.93
C GLU A 54 -11.59 -27.79 3.52
N GLU A 55 -12.69 -27.05 3.34
CA GLU A 55 -12.93 -25.62 3.64
C GLU A 55 -12.79 -25.26 5.13
N MET A 56 -12.11 -24.15 5.46
CA MET A 56 -12.17 -23.52 6.79
C MET A 56 -12.45 -22.01 6.65
N ILE A 57 -13.66 -21.61 7.05
CA ILE A 57 -14.10 -20.23 7.22
C ILE A 57 -13.82 -19.82 8.68
N VAL A 58 -13.02 -18.78 8.89
CA VAL A 58 -12.69 -18.18 10.20
C VAL A 58 -13.18 -16.71 10.19
N PRO A 59 -13.72 -16.16 11.31
CA PRO A 59 -14.41 -14.88 11.29
C PRO A 59 -13.43 -13.69 11.25
N THR A 60 -13.71 -12.75 10.35
CA THR A 60 -13.03 -11.47 10.16
C THR A 60 -13.14 -10.58 11.41
N PRO A 61 -12.07 -9.92 11.87
CA PRO A 61 -12.18 -8.89 12.89
C PRO A 61 -12.92 -7.67 12.32
N SER A 62 -13.86 -7.13 13.10
CA SER A 62 -14.53 -5.85 12.85
C SER A 62 -13.60 -4.69 13.21
N TYR A 63 -13.54 -3.61 12.40
CA TYR A 63 -13.31 -2.16 12.71
C TYR A 63 -12.71 -1.41 11.47
N PRO A 64 -12.76 -0.05 11.37
CA PRO A 64 -13.85 0.67 10.70
C PRO A 64 -13.38 1.71 9.64
N ASP A 65 -14.27 2.02 8.68
CA ASP A 65 -14.57 3.32 8.06
C ASP A 65 -13.46 4.32 7.58
N ASP A 66 -12.21 3.94 7.31
CA ASP A 66 -11.34 4.73 6.40
C ASP A 66 -10.36 3.86 5.57
N PRO A 67 -10.47 3.83 4.22
CA PRO A 67 -9.83 2.82 3.42
C PRO A 67 -8.59 3.30 2.61
N PHE A 68 -7.74 4.25 3.03
CA PHE A 68 -6.60 4.70 2.17
C PHE A 68 -5.20 4.42 2.68
N LEU A 69 -4.75 3.15 2.66
CA LEU A 69 -3.39 2.82 3.11
C LEU A 69 -2.66 1.78 2.24
N ILE A 70 -1.39 2.10 1.96
CA ILE A 70 -0.57 1.65 0.82
C ILE A 70 0.86 1.41 1.36
N THR A 71 1.40 0.20 1.17
CA THR A 71 2.78 -0.27 1.56
C THR A 71 3.49 -1.19 0.50
N GLN A 72 4.41 -0.72 -0.33
CA GLN A 72 5.20 -1.57 -1.23
C GLN A 72 6.68 -1.60 -0.90
N PHE A 73 7.13 -2.81 -0.52
CA PHE A 73 8.50 -3.24 -0.21
C PHE A 73 9.02 -2.85 1.18
N GLY A 74 8.74 -3.70 2.18
CA GLY A 74 9.36 -3.62 3.50
C GLY A 74 10.45 -4.66 3.75
N ASP A 75 11.60 -4.18 4.22
CA ASP A 75 12.24 -4.58 5.49
C ASP A 75 12.97 -3.35 6.07
N GLN A 76 12.82 -3.09 7.38
CA GLN A 76 12.97 -1.79 8.07
C GLN A 76 14.14 -1.74 9.09
N TYR A 77 14.64 -0.56 9.45
CA TYR A 77 15.33 -0.13 10.71
C TYR A 77 16.38 -0.99 11.45
N PHE A 78 16.91 -2.08 10.90
CA PHE A 78 17.80 -2.97 11.67
C PHE A 78 19.30 -2.62 11.52
N THR A 79 19.88 -1.85 12.45
CA THR A 79 21.33 -1.92 12.70
C THR A 79 21.61 -2.88 13.86
N GLU A 80 21.84 -4.16 13.56
CA GLU A 80 22.68 -5.00 14.41
C GLU A 80 23.72 -5.75 13.55
N PRO A 81 25.01 -5.40 13.64
CA PRO A 81 25.70 -4.63 14.69
C PRO A 81 25.65 -3.11 14.48
N PRO A 82 26.08 -2.28 15.45
CA PRO A 82 26.25 -0.84 15.25
C PRO A 82 27.21 -0.57 14.09
N VAL A 83 26.74 0.19 13.11
CA VAL A 83 27.52 0.53 11.91
C VAL A 83 27.62 2.04 11.77
N ASN A 84 28.76 2.52 11.30
CA ASN A 84 28.99 3.94 11.05
C ASN A 84 28.72 4.89 12.23
N GLY A 85 28.75 4.38 13.47
CA GLY A 85 28.57 5.18 14.69
C GLY A 85 27.12 5.41 15.11
N TRP A 86 26.17 4.67 14.56
CA TRP A 86 24.76 4.67 14.96
C TRP A 86 24.57 3.75 16.19
N ASP A 87 23.82 4.22 17.17
CA ASP A 87 23.41 3.42 18.32
C ASP A 87 22.10 2.68 17.98
N PRO A 88 21.96 1.38 18.31
CA PRO A 88 20.72 0.65 18.05
C PRO A 88 19.53 1.30 18.79
N VAL A 89 18.45 1.60 18.06
CA VAL A 89 17.18 2.09 18.61
C VAL A 89 16.43 0.90 19.22
N SER A 90 15.89 1.04 20.43
CA SER A 90 15.12 -0.06 21.04
C SER A 90 13.79 -0.29 20.32
N HIS A 91 13.27 -1.53 20.30
CA HIS A 91 11.95 -1.84 19.72
C HIS A 91 10.83 -0.91 20.22
N ARG A 92 10.90 -0.50 21.50
CA ARG A 92 9.93 0.43 22.09
C ARG A 92 10.05 1.84 21.51
N GLU A 93 11.26 2.36 21.31
CA GLU A 93 11.47 3.66 20.65
C GLU A 93 11.06 3.60 19.17
N GLN A 94 11.23 2.45 18.52
CA GLN A 94 10.72 2.22 17.17
C GLN A 94 9.19 2.29 17.14
N LEU A 95 8.49 1.57 18.04
CA LEU A 95 7.03 1.65 18.17
C LEU A 95 6.57 3.08 18.44
N ARG A 96 7.23 3.82 19.35
CA ARG A 96 6.89 5.23 19.61
C ARG A 96 7.03 6.11 18.39
N THR A 97 8.15 5.99 17.68
CA THR A 97 8.42 6.80 16.50
C THR A 97 7.43 6.48 15.40
N ILE A 98 7.28 5.19 15.07
CA ILE A 98 6.46 4.74 13.95
C ILE A 98 4.98 4.97 14.25
N GLN A 99 4.44 4.45 15.36
CA GLN A 99 3.03 4.62 15.68
C GLN A 99 2.68 6.07 16.04
N GLY A 100 3.67 6.87 16.44
CA GLY A 100 3.51 8.30 16.68
C GLY A 100 3.16 9.08 15.43
N PHE A 101 3.35 8.49 14.25
CA PHE A 101 2.83 9.03 13.02
C PHE A 101 1.49 8.42 12.66
N HIS A 102 0.57 9.29 12.26
CA HIS A 102 -0.73 8.88 11.77
C HIS A 102 -0.60 8.15 10.44
N PRO A 103 -1.25 6.97 10.29
CA PRO A 103 -1.06 6.14 9.13
C PRO A 103 -1.45 6.85 7.83
N ASP A 104 -2.41 7.77 7.90
CA ASP A 104 -3.00 8.49 6.75
C ASP A 104 -2.04 9.51 6.13
N ALA A 105 -1.06 9.99 6.91
CA ALA A 105 -0.10 11.00 6.46
C ALA A 105 1.24 10.42 5.98
N LEU A 106 1.52 9.14 6.30
CA LEU A 106 2.79 8.50 5.98
C LEU A 106 2.72 7.50 4.85
N ASP A 107 3.82 7.42 4.12
CA ASP A 107 4.08 6.36 3.16
C ASP A 107 4.81 5.20 3.85
N TRP A 108 4.02 4.22 4.28
CA TRP A 108 4.50 2.98 4.88
C TRP A 108 5.16 2.04 3.87
N ASP A 109 5.09 2.34 2.56
CA ASP A 109 5.79 1.58 1.53
C ASP A 109 7.30 1.52 1.79
N SER A 110 7.86 2.63 2.27
CA SER A 110 9.27 2.92 2.01
C SER A 110 10.18 2.62 3.19
N LEU A 111 9.70 2.04 4.28
CA LEU A 111 10.50 1.81 5.50
C LEU A 111 11.63 0.79 5.23
N MET A 112 12.88 1.26 5.23
CA MET A 112 14.08 0.49 4.87
C MET A 112 14.97 0.15 6.09
N ALA A 113 15.69 -0.98 6.01
CA ALA A 113 16.68 -1.46 6.97
C ALA A 113 18.09 -0.89 6.67
N PHE A 114 18.83 -0.62 7.73
CA PHE A 114 20.20 -0.13 7.70
C PHE A 114 21.15 -1.20 8.25
N ASP A 115 21.70 -2.07 7.40
CA ASP A 115 22.65 -3.09 7.84
C ASP A 115 24.04 -2.85 7.25
N GLU A 116 25.08 -3.04 8.06
CA GLU A 116 26.49 -2.81 7.72
C GLU A 116 26.85 -1.44 7.10
N GLY A 117 26.01 -0.41 7.29
CA GLY A 117 26.27 0.93 6.77
C GLY A 117 25.85 1.11 5.30
N ASP A 118 25.18 0.11 4.75
CA ASP A 118 24.53 0.11 3.44
C ASP A 118 23.00 0.05 3.64
N ILE A 119 22.25 0.75 2.79
CA ILE A 119 20.79 0.57 2.69
C ILE A 119 20.57 -0.79 2.04
N ARG A 120 20.08 -1.78 2.78
CA ARG A 120 19.76 -3.11 2.24
C ARG A 120 18.24 -3.29 2.20
N THR A 121 17.68 -3.43 1.01
CA THR A 121 16.34 -3.97 0.80
C THR A 121 16.39 -5.47 1.09
N TYR A 122 16.16 -5.90 2.32
CA TYR A 122 16.13 -7.32 2.66
C TYR A 122 14.81 -8.01 2.26
N GLU A 123 14.90 -9.33 2.13
CA GLU A 123 13.99 -10.23 1.43
C GLU A 123 12.69 -10.59 2.17
N SER A 124 12.40 -10.09 3.38
CA SER A 124 11.28 -10.60 4.16
C SER A 124 10.13 -9.60 4.29
N GLN A 125 9.35 -9.48 3.21
CA GLN A 125 7.97 -8.96 3.27
C GLN A 125 7.19 -9.50 4.50
N ASN A 126 7.54 -10.68 5.01
CA ASN A 126 7.03 -11.28 6.24
C ASN A 126 7.25 -10.46 7.53
N ALA A 127 8.37 -9.75 7.70
CA ALA A 127 8.58 -8.93 8.90
C ALA A 127 7.72 -7.66 8.85
N GLN A 128 7.53 -7.07 7.66
CA GLN A 128 6.53 -6.02 7.44
C GLN A 128 5.12 -6.49 7.82
N LEU A 129 4.73 -7.71 7.40
CA LEU A 129 3.46 -8.30 7.80
C LEU A 129 3.40 -8.50 9.33
N ALA A 130 4.45 -9.03 9.94
CA ALA A 130 4.49 -9.23 11.40
C ALA A 130 4.29 -7.90 12.15
N TYR A 131 4.96 -6.85 11.70
CA TYR A 131 4.83 -5.50 12.25
C TYR A 131 3.44 -4.92 12.01
N SER A 132 2.87 -5.11 10.83
CA SER A 132 1.49 -4.72 10.48
C SER A 132 0.48 -5.39 11.42
N LEU A 133 0.63 -6.70 11.64
CA LEU A 133 -0.19 -7.49 12.57
C LEU A 133 0.04 -7.16 14.05
N GLU A 134 1.21 -6.65 14.42
CA GLU A 134 1.53 -6.20 15.78
C GLU A 134 0.91 -4.83 16.08
N THR A 135 1.10 -3.88 15.16
CA THR A 135 0.70 -2.50 15.33
C THR A 135 -0.77 -2.27 15.00
N GLY A 136 -1.33 -3.08 14.10
CA GLY A 136 -2.63 -2.83 13.46
C GLY A 136 -2.52 -1.93 12.23
N LEU A 137 -1.31 -1.53 11.83
CA LEU A 137 -1.09 -0.81 10.58
C LEU A 137 -1.32 -1.76 9.40
N PRO A 138 -1.91 -1.30 8.30
CA PRO A 138 -2.15 -2.16 7.14
C PRO A 138 -0.85 -2.54 6.44
N GLY A 139 -0.78 -3.80 6.04
CA GLY A 139 0.28 -4.30 5.18
C GLY A 139 -0.19 -4.35 3.73
N THR A 140 0.66 -3.93 2.81
CA THR A 140 0.45 -4.03 1.36
C THR A 140 1.51 -4.88 0.70
N VAL A 141 1.13 -5.49 -0.42
CA VAL A 141 1.98 -6.39 -1.20
C VAL A 141 2.22 -5.75 -2.54
N GLY A 142 3.49 -5.60 -2.86
CA GLY A 142 3.88 -5.15 -4.17
C GLY A 142 4.28 -6.21 -5.15
N ARG A 143 3.82 -6.06 -6.39
CA ARG A 143 4.32 -6.81 -7.54
C ARG A 143 4.48 -5.93 -8.77
N ASN A 144 5.60 -6.10 -9.44
CA ASN A 144 5.78 -5.60 -10.79
C ASN A 144 5.04 -6.53 -11.76
N VAL A 145 4.52 -6.00 -12.87
CA VAL A 145 3.95 -6.80 -13.97
C VAL A 145 5.01 -7.65 -14.70
N THR A 146 6.28 -7.58 -14.31
CA THR A 146 7.37 -8.33 -14.92
C THR A 146 7.53 -9.75 -14.39
N ILE A 147 8.10 -10.60 -15.23
CA ILE A 147 8.62 -11.92 -14.87
C ILE A 147 10.13 -11.79 -14.72
N ASN A 148 10.67 -12.28 -13.59
CA ASN A 148 12.11 -12.34 -13.38
C ASN A 148 12.68 -13.52 -14.20
N ILE A 149 13.57 -13.21 -15.15
CA ILE A 149 14.09 -14.13 -16.17
C ILE A 149 15.54 -14.63 -15.98
N PRO A 150 16.49 -13.98 -15.28
CA PRO A 150 17.91 -14.22 -15.54
C PRO A 150 18.47 -15.59 -15.15
N ASP A 151 17.78 -16.43 -14.37
CA ASP A 151 18.37 -17.66 -13.83
C ASP A 151 17.49 -18.91 -14.02
N ASP A 152 18.12 -20.11 -14.00
CA ASP A 152 17.48 -21.44 -14.06
C ASP A 152 16.34 -21.60 -13.01
N ASP A 153 16.35 -20.77 -11.96
CA ASP A 153 15.39 -20.72 -10.85
C ASP A 153 14.01 -20.14 -11.24
N ALA A 154 13.88 -19.38 -12.34
CA ALA A 154 12.59 -18.82 -12.74
C ALA A 154 11.57 -19.91 -13.10
N VAL A 155 12.03 -20.99 -13.73
CA VAL A 155 11.19 -22.17 -14.00
C VAL A 155 10.74 -22.79 -12.69
N GLU A 156 11.65 -23.03 -11.76
CA GLU A 156 11.33 -23.61 -10.45
C GLU A 156 10.30 -22.75 -9.69
N LYS A 157 10.52 -21.43 -9.65
CA LYS A 157 9.66 -20.46 -8.96
C LYS A 157 8.22 -20.45 -9.48
N TYR A 158 8.03 -20.58 -10.79
CA TYR A 158 6.71 -20.55 -11.42
C TYR A 158 6.20 -21.94 -11.81
N GLN A 159 6.95 -23.01 -11.58
CA GLN A 159 6.61 -24.37 -12.03
C GLN A 159 5.24 -24.79 -11.53
N ALA A 160 4.89 -24.48 -10.27
CA ALA A 160 3.58 -24.78 -9.71
C ALA A 160 2.42 -24.13 -10.48
N VAL A 161 2.64 -22.96 -11.09
CA VAL A 161 1.65 -22.28 -11.92
C VAL A 161 1.51 -23.00 -13.27
N PHE A 162 2.64 -23.35 -13.90
CA PHE A 162 2.66 -24.09 -15.17
C PHE A 162 2.12 -25.52 -15.03
N ASP A 163 2.41 -26.21 -13.93
CA ASP A 163 1.87 -27.55 -13.64
C ASP A 163 0.34 -27.50 -13.41
N ALA A 164 -0.17 -26.37 -12.91
CA ALA A 164 -1.60 -26.18 -12.68
C ALA A 164 -2.40 -25.82 -13.95
N HIS A 165 -1.74 -25.42 -15.04
CA HIS A 165 -2.41 -24.91 -16.25
C HIS A 165 -1.84 -25.53 -17.54
N ASP A 166 -2.71 -26.08 -18.39
CA ASP A 166 -2.34 -26.56 -19.73
C ASP A 166 -2.41 -25.42 -20.77
N TRP A 167 -1.61 -24.37 -20.58
CA TRP A 167 -1.55 -23.27 -21.54
C TRP A 167 -0.94 -23.74 -22.86
N ARG A 168 -1.47 -23.22 -23.97
CA ARG A 168 -1.02 -23.56 -25.32
C ARG A 168 -0.82 -22.30 -26.15
N PHE A 169 0.22 -22.32 -26.97
CA PHE A 169 0.39 -21.36 -28.04
C PHE A 169 -0.78 -21.42 -29.04
N PRO A 170 -0.98 -20.37 -29.85
CA PRO A 170 -2.02 -20.36 -30.88
C PRO A 170 -1.93 -21.54 -31.88
N ASP A 171 -0.74 -22.11 -32.09
CA ASP A 171 -0.54 -23.30 -32.94
C ASP A 171 -0.87 -24.63 -32.24
N GLY A 172 -1.26 -24.60 -30.97
CA GLY A 172 -1.62 -25.73 -30.13
C GLY A 172 -0.45 -26.39 -29.39
N SER A 173 0.79 -25.95 -29.62
CA SER A 173 1.95 -26.43 -28.85
C SER A 173 1.87 -25.97 -27.38
N PRO A 174 2.37 -26.76 -26.43
CA PRO A 174 2.33 -26.40 -25.01
C PRO A 174 3.24 -25.20 -24.70
N VAL A 175 2.81 -24.37 -23.74
CA VAL A 175 3.67 -23.35 -23.11
C VAL A 175 4.38 -24.03 -21.95
N GLU A 176 5.71 -24.10 -21.98
CA GLU A 176 6.50 -24.89 -21.03
C GLU A 176 7.44 -24.03 -20.18
N HIS A 177 7.62 -22.76 -20.53
CA HIS A 177 8.59 -21.87 -19.88
C HIS A 177 8.03 -20.45 -19.66
N PRO A 178 8.39 -19.72 -18.59
CA PRO A 178 7.98 -18.31 -18.41
C PRO A 178 8.29 -17.40 -19.61
N ASN A 179 9.43 -17.63 -20.28
CA ASN A 179 9.82 -16.93 -21.52
C ASN A 179 8.81 -17.09 -22.68
N ASP A 180 8.01 -18.15 -22.68
CA ASP A 180 7.00 -18.40 -23.70
C ASP A 180 5.82 -17.41 -23.60
N LEU A 181 5.65 -16.75 -22.44
CA LEU A 181 4.58 -15.78 -22.18
C LEU A 181 4.97 -14.34 -22.54
N LEU A 182 6.21 -14.08 -22.96
CA LEU A 182 6.73 -12.73 -23.10
C LEU A 182 6.17 -11.98 -24.31
N ALA A 183 6.03 -10.68 -24.12
CA ALA A 183 5.77 -9.72 -25.18
C ALA A 183 7.05 -9.51 -26.01
N GLU A 184 6.90 -9.15 -27.28
CA GLU A 184 8.03 -8.90 -28.19
C GLU A 184 7.96 -7.51 -28.83
N GLN A 185 9.13 -6.91 -29.08
CA GLN A 185 9.30 -5.72 -29.91
C GLN A 185 9.04 -6.02 -31.39
N PHE A 186 8.98 -5.00 -32.25
CA PHE A 186 8.77 -5.17 -33.69
C PHE A 186 9.81 -6.06 -34.38
N ASP A 187 11.05 -6.08 -33.88
CA ASP A 187 12.15 -6.89 -34.42
C ASP A 187 12.16 -8.36 -33.92
N GLY A 188 11.26 -8.72 -33.01
CA GLY A 188 11.15 -10.04 -32.40
C GLY A 188 11.99 -10.25 -31.15
N THR A 189 12.69 -9.22 -30.66
CA THR A 189 13.34 -9.29 -29.34
C THR A 189 12.28 -9.21 -28.23
N PRO A 190 12.43 -9.97 -27.12
CA PRO A 190 11.56 -9.81 -25.98
C PRO A 190 11.58 -8.39 -25.44
N HIS A 191 10.43 -7.93 -24.95
CA HIS A 191 10.38 -6.71 -24.15
C HIS A 191 11.07 -6.95 -22.81
N ASP A 192 12.14 -6.20 -22.55
CA ASP A 192 12.92 -6.25 -21.33
C ASP A 192 13.01 -4.88 -20.64
N ILE A 193 13.23 -4.94 -19.32
CA ILE A 193 13.62 -3.79 -18.53
C ILE A 193 14.96 -4.13 -17.91
N GLU A 194 15.99 -3.37 -18.30
CA GLU A 194 17.28 -3.39 -17.65
C GLU A 194 17.20 -2.53 -16.39
N TYR A 195 17.11 -3.19 -15.23
CA TYR A 195 17.48 -2.58 -13.95
C TYR A 195 18.96 -2.85 -13.70
N ALA A 196 19.58 -2.04 -12.82
CA ALA A 196 21.01 -2.16 -12.49
C ALA A 196 21.42 -3.55 -11.92
N PHE A 197 20.46 -4.45 -11.64
CA PHE A 197 20.67 -5.74 -10.97
C PHE A 197 19.82 -6.92 -11.50
N GLU A 198 18.86 -6.73 -12.44
CA GLU A 198 18.02 -7.82 -12.96
C GLU A 198 17.58 -7.57 -14.43
N THR A 199 17.55 -8.63 -15.25
CA THR A 199 16.85 -8.63 -16.55
C THR A 199 15.44 -9.17 -16.36
N ASN A 200 14.47 -8.27 -16.32
CA ASN A 200 13.06 -8.60 -16.14
C ASN A 200 12.37 -8.55 -17.51
N GLY A 201 11.69 -9.63 -17.91
CA GLY A 201 10.89 -9.62 -19.14
C GLY A 201 9.42 -9.35 -18.85
N ILE A 202 8.73 -8.86 -19.87
CA ILE A 202 7.35 -8.40 -19.73
C ILE A 202 6.43 -9.43 -20.38
N PRO A 203 5.49 -10.04 -19.64
CA PRO A 203 4.51 -10.92 -20.23
C PRO A 203 3.60 -10.15 -21.20
N SER A 204 3.21 -10.80 -22.29
CA SER A 204 2.16 -10.27 -23.16
C SER A 204 0.86 -10.17 -22.38
N VAL A 205 0.18 -9.03 -22.45
CA VAL A 205 -1.18 -8.87 -21.88
C VAL A 205 -2.21 -9.79 -22.53
N PHE A 206 -1.87 -10.37 -23.68
CA PHE A 206 -2.70 -11.32 -24.43
C PHE A 206 -2.34 -12.79 -24.12
N ALA A 207 -1.25 -13.05 -23.41
CA ALA A 207 -0.88 -14.41 -23.06
C ALA A 207 -1.81 -14.95 -21.96
N PRO A 208 -2.37 -16.16 -22.11
CA PRO A 208 -3.36 -16.69 -21.18
C PRO A 208 -2.83 -16.89 -19.74
N GLY A 209 -1.51 -17.02 -19.56
CA GLY A 209 -0.89 -17.20 -18.26
C GLY A 209 -0.41 -15.93 -17.56
N ALA A 210 -0.48 -14.76 -18.22
CA ALA A 210 0.07 -13.52 -17.68
C ALA A 210 -0.59 -13.11 -16.35
N VAL A 211 -1.93 -13.20 -16.28
CA VAL A 211 -2.69 -12.88 -15.07
C VAL A 211 -2.41 -13.89 -13.96
N ASP A 212 -2.38 -15.19 -14.28
CA ASP A 212 -2.17 -16.23 -13.28
C ASP A 212 -0.78 -16.17 -12.65
N VAL A 213 0.26 -15.85 -13.44
CA VAL A 213 1.62 -15.64 -12.93
C VAL A 213 1.67 -14.46 -11.95
N LEU A 214 1.01 -13.34 -12.27
CA LEU A 214 0.93 -12.19 -11.38
C LEU A 214 0.13 -12.54 -10.09
N MET A 215 -0.98 -13.25 -10.24
CA MET A 215 -1.90 -13.59 -9.15
C MET A 215 -1.39 -14.69 -8.24
N TYR A 216 -0.50 -15.57 -8.70
CA TYR A 216 0.07 -16.66 -7.90
C TYR A 216 0.70 -16.12 -6.60
N VAL A 217 1.50 -15.06 -6.71
CA VAL A 217 2.17 -14.46 -5.56
C VAL A 217 1.22 -13.58 -4.75
N ALA A 218 0.34 -12.84 -5.42
CA ALA A 218 -0.69 -12.03 -4.76
C ALA A 218 -1.57 -12.91 -3.85
N ARG A 219 -1.97 -14.10 -4.31
CA ARG A 219 -2.75 -15.08 -3.54
C ARG A 219 -2.05 -15.49 -2.25
N LYS A 220 -0.79 -15.92 -2.30
CA LYS A 220 -0.05 -16.38 -1.09
C LYS A 220 0.04 -15.25 -0.07
N ARG A 221 0.27 -14.02 -0.52
CA ARG A 221 0.45 -12.87 0.37
C ARG A 221 -0.87 -12.34 0.91
N LEU A 222 -1.87 -12.08 0.08
CA LEU A 222 -3.18 -11.62 0.54
C LEU A 222 -3.81 -12.64 1.50
N ALA A 223 -3.63 -13.94 1.28
CA ALA A 223 -4.06 -14.98 2.23
C ALA A 223 -3.42 -14.84 3.62
N ALA A 224 -2.20 -14.30 3.71
CA ALA A 224 -1.50 -14.05 4.98
C ALA A 224 -1.93 -12.77 5.71
N GLY A 225 -2.96 -12.06 5.20
CA GLY A 225 -3.56 -10.91 5.91
C GLY A 225 -3.19 -9.52 5.39
N TYR A 226 -2.44 -9.41 4.29
CA TYR A 226 -2.23 -8.11 3.64
C TYR A 226 -3.54 -7.55 3.08
N SER A 227 -3.74 -6.24 3.19
CA SER A 227 -4.98 -5.51 2.84
C SER A 227 -4.93 -4.78 1.50
N THR A 228 -3.77 -4.77 0.84
CA THR A 228 -3.63 -3.98 -0.39
C THR A 228 -2.70 -4.70 -1.37
N PHE A 229 -3.06 -4.66 -2.65
CA PHE A 229 -2.27 -5.22 -3.74
C PHE A 229 -1.88 -4.11 -4.71
N TRP A 230 -0.57 -3.85 -4.79
CA TRP A 230 -0.02 -2.83 -5.68
C TRP A 230 0.66 -3.45 -6.89
N ILE A 231 0.17 -3.01 -8.06
CA ILE A 231 0.72 -3.38 -9.36
C ILE A 231 1.65 -2.26 -9.85
N ASP A 232 2.96 -2.51 -9.79
CA ASP A 232 3.94 -1.65 -10.45
C ASP A 232 3.98 -1.93 -11.95
N GLY A 233 4.21 -0.88 -12.74
CA GLY A 233 4.36 -1.00 -14.20
C GLY A 233 3.04 -1.10 -14.98
N ILE A 234 1.98 -0.40 -14.55
CA ILE A 234 0.67 -0.45 -15.22
C ILE A 234 0.70 -0.06 -16.73
N GLY A 235 1.72 0.69 -17.16
CA GLY A 235 1.74 1.30 -18.47
C GLY A 235 2.59 0.60 -19.54
N VAL A 236 2.31 0.95 -20.80
CA VAL A 236 3.13 0.68 -22.01
C VAL A 236 4.60 1.11 -21.84
N PHE A 237 4.96 1.90 -20.82
CA PHE A 237 6.34 2.37 -20.60
C PHE A 237 7.27 1.23 -20.25
N ARG A 238 6.74 0.20 -19.57
CA ARG A 238 7.45 -1.04 -19.35
C ARG A 238 7.64 -1.76 -20.69
N PHE A 239 6.58 -1.90 -21.49
CA PHE A 239 6.66 -2.45 -22.85
C PHE A 239 7.56 -1.62 -23.79
N GLN A 240 8.00 -0.41 -23.44
CA GLN A 240 8.74 0.48 -24.36
C GLN A 240 8.12 0.58 -25.79
N GLY A 241 6.81 0.36 -25.95
CA GLY A 241 6.07 0.34 -27.23
C GLY A 241 5.04 -0.80 -27.32
N LEU A 242 4.65 -1.19 -28.54
CA LEU A 242 3.65 -2.26 -28.80
C LEU A 242 4.23 -3.68 -28.70
N ASP A 243 3.40 -4.63 -28.27
CA ASP A 243 3.67 -6.07 -28.33
C ASP A 243 3.43 -6.60 -29.74
N PHE A 244 4.38 -7.38 -30.27
CA PHE A 244 4.28 -8.10 -31.55
C PHE A 244 4.55 -9.61 -31.40
N SER A 245 4.47 -10.13 -30.17
CA SER A 245 4.58 -11.56 -29.88
C SER A 245 3.51 -12.37 -30.63
N VAL A 246 3.69 -13.69 -30.63
CA VAL A 246 2.69 -14.61 -31.20
C VAL A 246 1.30 -14.44 -30.56
N TRP A 247 1.26 -14.04 -29.29
CA TRP A 247 0.02 -13.78 -28.54
C TRP A 247 -0.71 -12.54 -29.04
N ALA A 248 -0.01 -11.41 -29.15
CA ALA A 248 -0.60 -10.17 -29.65
C ALA A 248 -1.05 -10.29 -31.11
N GLN A 249 -0.28 -10.99 -31.95
CA GLN A 249 -0.66 -11.21 -33.34
C GLN A 249 -1.93 -12.07 -33.46
N ASP A 250 -2.03 -13.15 -32.68
CA ASP A 250 -3.22 -14.02 -32.68
C ASP A 250 -4.46 -13.30 -32.13
N ALA A 251 -4.29 -12.56 -31.03
CA ALA A 251 -5.34 -11.72 -30.47
C ALA A 251 -5.83 -10.67 -31.48
N PHE A 252 -4.91 -10.06 -32.25
CA PHE A 252 -5.29 -9.10 -33.28
C PHE A 252 -6.02 -9.75 -34.47
N ARG A 253 -5.60 -10.95 -34.92
CA ARG A 253 -6.36 -11.70 -35.93
C ARG A 253 -7.79 -11.98 -35.46
N THR A 254 -7.95 -12.42 -34.21
CA THR A 254 -9.25 -12.65 -33.57
C THR A 254 -10.08 -11.35 -33.53
N HIS A 255 -9.46 -10.23 -33.17
CA HIS A 255 -10.09 -8.91 -33.21
C HIS A 255 -10.57 -8.54 -34.62
N LEU A 256 -9.72 -8.68 -35.63
CA LEU A 256 -10.06 -8.42 -37.03
C LEU A 256 -11.23 -9.30 -37.52
N GLU A 257 -11.28 -10.57 -37.12
CA GLU A 257 -12.42 -11.47 -37.40
C GLU A 257 -13.72 -10.98 -36.75
N SER A 258 -13.64 -10.43 -35.54
CA SER A 258 -14.79 -9.88 -34.81
C SER A 258 -15.35 -8.59 -35.41
N LEU A 259 -14.53 -7.84 -36.17
CA LEU A 259 -14.96 -6.58 -36.78
C LEU A 259 -16.13 -6.78 -37.76
N ALA A 260 -16.92 -5.72 -37.94
CA ALA A 260 -17.94 -5.70 -38.99
C ALA A 260 -17.29 -5.81 -40.38
N ALA A 261 -17.96 -6.51 -41.30
CA ALA A 261 -17.43 -6.74 -42.65
C ALA A 261 -17.13 -5.45 -43.43
N ASP A 262 -17.86 -4.37 -43.15
CA ASP A 262 -17.61 -3.07 -43.78
C ASP A 262 -16.34 -2.41 -43.21
N ARG A 263 -16.13 -2.48 -41.88
CA ARG A 263 -14.91 -2.00 -41.24
C ARG A 263 -13.66 -2.75 -41.72
N ARG A 264 -13.72 -4.07 -41.85
CA ARG A 264 -12.61 -4.85 -42.44
C ARG A 264 -12.28 -4.42 -43.86
N ARG A 265 -13.30 -4.11 -44.66
CA ARG A 265 -13.12 -3.64 -46.04
C ARG A 265 -12.49 -2.25 -46.08
N GLU A 266 -12.84 -1.38 -45.14
CA GLU A 266 -12.21 -0.06 -44.98
C GLU A 266 -10.72 -0.20 -44.64
N LEU A 267 -10.37 -1.17 -43.79
CA LEU A 267 -8.99 -1.51 -43.44
C LEU A 267 -8.23 -2.25 -44.56
N GLY A 268 -8.91 -2.66 -45.63
CA GLY A 268 -8.29 -3.42 -46.72
C GLY A 268 -7.94 -4.88 -46.36
N ILE A 269 -8.56 -5.45 -45.33
CA ILE A 269 -8.25 -6.80 -44.81
C ILE A 269 -9.34 -7.78 -45.25
N ASP A 270 -9.02 -8.58 -46.27
CA ASP A 270 -9.93 -9.60 -46.83
C ASP A 270 -9.91 -10.93 -46.06
N ASP A 271 -8.75 -11.31 -45.50
CA ASP A 271 -8.56 -12.56 -44.76
C ASP A 271 -7.84 -12.31 -43.42
N PRO A 272 -8.61 -12.04 -42.34
CA PRO A 272 -8.05 -11.82 -41.01
C PRO A 272 -7.18 -12.99 -40.49
N ALA A 273 -7.55 -14.23 -40.80
CA ALA A 273 -6.91 -15.41 -40.23
C ALA A 273 -5.45 -15.59 -40.66
N SER A 274 -5.08 -15.04 -41.82
CA SER A 274 -3.69 -15.06 -42.34
C SER A 274 -2.97 -13.72 -42.22
N PHE A 275 -3.61 -12.70 -41.63
CA PHE A 275 -3.05 -11.36 -41.53
C PHE A 275 -1.83 -11.33 -40.60
N ASP A 276 -0.73 -10.70 -41.05
CA ASP A 276 0.48 -10.47 -40.26
C ASP A 276 0.77 -8.95 -40.22
N ILE A 277 0.63 -8.37 -39.02
CA ILE A 277 0.82 -6.94 -38.82
C ILE A 277 2.28 -6.49 -39.02
N ARG A 278 3.28 -7.35 -38.73
CA ARG A 278 4.70 -7.01 -38.97
C ARG A 278 4.98 -6.98 -40.46
N GLU A 279 4.48 -7.95 -41.22
CA GLU A 279 4.62 -7.98 -42.68
C GLU A 279 3.92 -6.78 -43.31
N TYR A 280 2.67 -6.50 -42.91
CA TYR A 280 1.90 -5.35 -43.39
C TYR A 280 2.66 -4.02 -43.18
N LEU A 281 3.13 -3.74 -41.96
CA LEU A 281 3.81 -2.48 -41.66
C LEU A 281 5.13 -2.34 -42.43
N ARG A 282 5.87 -3.42 -42.68
CA ARG A 282 7.07 -3.40 -43.53
C ARG A 282 6.74 -3.12 -44.98
N ASP A 283 5.69 -3.74 -45.51
CA ASP A 283 5.28 -3.60 -46.91
C ASP A 283 4.76 -2.18 -47.22
N GLU A 284 4.10 -1.54 -46.26
CA GLU A 284 3.63 -0.14 -46.37
C GLU A 284 4.73 0.90 -46.06
N GLY A 285 5.94 0.48 -45.66
CA GLY A 285 7.03 1.39 -45.30
C GLY A 285 6.75 2.16 -44.01
N LEU A 286 6.11 1.49 -43.06
CA LEU A 286 5.71 1.98 -41.74
C LEU A 286 6.40 1.18 -40.62
N ALA A 287 7.49 0.46 -40.91
CA ALA A 287 8.28 -0.17 -39.86
C ALA A 287 9.01 0.92 -39.04
N PRO A 288 9.48 0.59 -37.82
CA PRO A 288 10.45 1.41 -37.11
C PRO A 288 11.59 1.83 -38.05
N ASP A 289 12.03 3.09 -37.94
CA ASP A 289 13.06 3.73 -38.76
C ASP A 289 12.70 4.10 -40.22
N ASP A 290 11.53 3.74 -40.75
CA ASP A 290 11.13 4.11 -42.12
C ASP A 290 10.80 5.62 -42.26
N GLY A 291 10.58 6.32 -41.14
CA GLY A 291 10.37 7.77 -41.07
C GLY A 291 8.97 8.26 -41.50
N GLY A 292 8.07 7.35 -41.84
CA GLY A 292 6.64 7.63 -41.98
C GLY A 292 5.96 7.83 -40.62
N ASP A 293 4.91 8.64 -40.57
CA ASP A 293 4.05 8.75 -39.39
C ASP A 293 3.07 7.56 -39.39
N PRO A 294 3.23 6.57 -38.50
CA PRO A 294 2.38 5.39 -38.50
C PRO A 294 0.94 5.70 -38.12
N PHE A 295 0.67 6.83 -37.44
CA PHE A 295 -0.68 7.20 -37.01
C PHE A 295 -1.59 7.62 -38.16
N GLU A 296 -1.05 7.90 -39.35
CA GLU A 296 -1.86 8.18 -40.55
C GLU A 296 -2.46 6.90 -41.16
N ASP A 297 -1.92 5.73 -40.83
CA ASP A 297 -2.39 4.44 -41.33
C ASP A 297 -3.55 3.88 -40.49
N PRO A 298 -4.70 3.54 -41.11
CA PRO A 298 -5.87 3.08 -40.38
C PRO A 298 -5.69 1.70 -39.73
N VAL A 299 -4.83 0.82 -40.26
CA VAL A 299 -4.56 -0.51 -39.70
C VAL A 299 -3.67 -0.38 -38.46
N PHE A 300 -2.65 0.47 -38.51
CA PHE A 300 -1.83 0.79 -37.35
C PHE A 300 -2.66 1.38 -36.22
N ARG A 301 -3.55 2.34 -36.50
CA ARG A 301 -4.47 2.91 -35.49
C ARG A 301 -5.37 1.85 -34.86
N GLU A 302 -5.88 0.90 -35.66
CA GLU A 302 -6.69 -0.21 -35.16
C GLU A 302 -5.86 -1.15 -34.27
N TYR A 303 -4.61 -1.44 -34.65
CA TYR A 303 -3.69 -2.26 -33.86
C TYR A 303 -3.34 -1.61 -32.52
N LEU A 304 -3.02 -0.31 -32.53
CA LEU A 304 -2.73 0.47 -31.33
C LEU A 304 -3.92 0.43 -30.35
N LEU A 305 -5.13 0.70 -30.84
CA LEU A 305 -6.34 0.64 -30.01
C LEU A 305 -6.61 -0.76 -29.46
N HIS A 306 -6.41 -1.81 -30.26
CA HIS A 306 -6.53 -3.18 -29.80
C HIS A 306 -5.53 -3.47 -28.67
N HIS A 307 -4.29 -3.01 -28.81
CA HIS A 307 -3.26 -3.15 -27.79
C HIS A 307 -3.65 -2.46 -26.46
N HIS A 308 -4.09 -1.20 -26.53
CA HIS A 308 -4.55 -0.47 -25.35
C HIS A 308 -5.79 -1.10 -24.68
N ARG A 309 -6.73 -1.65 -25.47
CA ARG A 309 -7.85 -2.44 -24.93
C ARG A 309 -7.36 -3.71 -24.22
N GLY A 310 -6.39 -4.43 -24.80
CA GLY A 310 -5.80 -5.60 -24.16
C GLY A 310 -5.18 -5.30 -22.79
N ILE A 311 -4.50 -4.16 -22.65
CA ILE A 311 -4.00 -3.68 -21.34
C ILE A 311 -5.16 -3.42 -20.38
N LYS A 312 -6.22 -2.75 -20.83
CA LYS A 312 -7.40 -2.50 -20.00
C LYS A 312 -8.02 -3.81 -19.50
N ASP A 313 -8.22 -4.75 -20.42
CA ASP A 313 -8.82 -6.06 -20.14
C ASP A 313 -7.94 -6.90 -19.21
N PHE A 314 -6.63 -6.80 -19.31
CA PHE A 314 -5.69 -7.43 -18.38
C PHE A 314 -5.91 -6.95 -16.94
N PHE A 315 -6.03 -5.64 -16.70
CA PHE A 315 -6.31 -5.10 -15.37
C PHE A 315 -7.71 -5.46 -14.87
N ALA A 316 -8.71 -5.50 -15.76
CA ALA A 316 -10.03 -6.02 -15.45
C ALA A 316 -9.96 -7.48 -14.96
N ALA A 317 -9.17 -8.32 -15.64
CA ALA A 317 -8.97 -9.72 -15.29
C ALA A 317 -8.23 -9.88 -13.96
N CYS A 318 -7.22 -9.05 -13.66
CA CYS A 318 -6.58 -9.03 -12.34
C CYS A 318 -7.58 -8.76 -11.22
N ARG A 319 -8.42 -7.71 -11.37
CA ARG A 319 -9.46 -7.39 -10.38
C ARG A 319 -10.47 -8.53 -10.22
N GLN A 320 -10.93 -9.10 -11.33
CA GLN A 320 -11.83 -10.25 -11.30
C GLN A 320 -11.21 -11.43 -10.58
N ARG A 321 -9.93 -11.72 -10.83
CA ARG A 321 -9.23 -12.84 -10.19
C ARG A 321 -9.08 -12.64 -8.68
N LEU A 322 -8.83 -11.42 -8.22
CA LEU A 322 -8.86 -11.11 -6.79
C LEU A 322 -10.25 -11.31 -6.18
N GLN A 323 -11.32 -10.89 -6.86
CA GLN A 323 -12.70 -11.13 -6.43
C GLN A 323 -13.02 -12.64 -6.34
N GLU A 324 -12.51 -13.44 -7.26
CA GLU A 324 -12.68 -14.91 -7.24
C GLU A 324 -11.91 -15.56 -6.08
N LEU A 325 -10.71 -15.07 -5.77
CA LEU A 325 -9.84 -15.61 -4.73
C LEU A 325 -10.27 -15.17 -3.32
N PHE A 326 -10.78 -13.95 -3.17
CA PHE A 326 -11.07 -13.31 -1.89
C PHE A 326 -12.39 -12.52 -1.90
N PRO A 327 -13.54 -13.14 -2.23
CA PRO A 327 -14.80 -12.41 -2.46
C PRO A 327 -15.25 -11.61 -1.25
N GLU A 328 -15.23 -12.21 -0.06
CA GLU A 328 -15.70 -11.55 1.18
C GLU A 328 -14.84 -10.34 1.54
N ARG A 329 -13.52 -10.43 1.34
CA ARG A 329 -12.57 -9.36 1.65
C ARG A 329 -12.61 -8.23 0.62
N MET A 330 -12.79 -8.55 -0.66
CA MET A 330 -12.99 -7.54 -1.71
C MET A 330 -14.33 -6.81 -1.52
N ASP A 331 -15.41 -7.52 -1.18
CA ASP A 331 -16.73 -6.93 -0.91
C ASP A 331 -16.73 -6.05 0.35
N ALA A 332 -15.93 -6.39 1.35
CA ALA A 332 -15.73 -5.60 2.57
C ALA A 332 -14.81 -4.39 2.36
N GLY A 333 -14.06 -4.33 1.26
CA GLY A 333 -13.02 -3.32 1.04
C GLY A 333 -11.71 -3.61 1.77
N ASP A 334 -11.58 -4.77 2.42
CA ASP A 334 -10.38 -5.22 3.13
C ASP A 334 -9.18 -5.46 2.19
N ILE A 335 -9.45 -5.70 0.91
CA ILE A 335 -8.44 -5.80 -0.14
C ILE A 335 -8.71 -4.69 -1.15
N GLN A 336 -7.72 -3.82 -1.34
CA GLN A 336 -7.78 -2.81 -2.38
C GLN A 336 -6.71 -3.02 -3.43
N LEU A 337 -7.06 -2.69 -4.66
CA LEU A 337 -6.20 -2.76 -5.83
C LEU A 337 -5.80 -1.36 -6.26
N TYR A 338 -4.50 -1.11 -6.38
CA TYR A 338 -4.02 0.10 -7.02
C TYR A 338 -2.78 -0.19 -7.85
N GLY A 339 -2.32 0.80 -8.60
CA GLY A 339 -1.11 0.66 -9.40
C GLY A 339 -0.37 1.98 -9.53
N ASN A 340 0.90 1.87 -9.93
CA ASN A 340 1.76 3.03 -10.09
C ASN A 340 1.46 3.72 -11.43
N HIS A 341 0.69 4.79 -11.37
CA HIS A 341 0.48 5.69 -12.48
C HIS A 341 1.70 6.58 -12.61
N PHE A 342 2.82 6.02 -13.09
CA PHE A 342 4.04 6.79 -13.23
C PHE A 342 3.80 7.97 -14.19
N MET A 343 3.71 9.19 -13.66
CA MET A 343 3.53 10.40 -14.46
C MET A 343 4.87 11.08 -14.78
N GLY A 344 5.95 10.69 -14.08
CA GLY A 344 7.32 11.17 -14.30
C GLY A 344 7.43 12.70 -14.38
N GLY A 345 8.51 13.22 -14.97
CA GLY A 345 8.62 14.65 -15.31
C GLY A 345 7.73 15.09 -16.47
N PHE A 346 6.54 14.49 -16.64
CA PHE A 346 5.62 14.69 -17.76
C PHE A 346 6.24 14.53 -19.15
N GLY A 347 7.39 13.88 -19.28
CA GLY A 347 7.92 13.51 -20.58
C GLY A 347 6.94 12.62 -21.36
N HIS A 348 6.16 11.78 -20.65
CA HIS A 348 5.29 10.73 -21.20
C HIS A 348 4.19 10.20 -20.24
N PRO A 349 3.23 11.00 -19.75
CA PRO A 349 2.02 10.45 -19.13
C PRO A 349 1.31 9.56 -20.14
N GLN A 350 1.18 8.28 -19.79
CA GLN A 350 0.75 7.26 -20.74
C GLN A 350 -0.76 7.17 -20.81
N ALA A 351 -1.28 6.94 -22.01
CA ALA A 351 -2.71 6.68 -22.23
C ALA A 351 -3.26 5.60 -21.28
N ALA A 352 -2.47 4.56 -21.00
CA ALA A 352 -2.81 3.48 -20.07
C ALA A 352 -3.13 3.98 -18.66
N ASN A 353 -2.38 4.95 -18.14
CA ASN A 353 -2.60 5.49 -16.79
C ASN A 353 -4.02 6.09 -16.65
N ILE A 354 -4.68 6.48 -17.73
CA ILE A 354 -6.05 6.99 -17.65
C ILE A 354 -7.04 5.83 -17.57
N TYR A 355 -7.01 4.89 -18.51
CA TYR A 355 -8.12 3.93 -18.64
C TYR A 355 -8.03 2.71 -17.73
N VAL A 356 -6.84 2.37 -17.23
CA VAL A 356 -6.67 1.30 -16.22
C VAL A 356 -7.29 1.68 -14.88
N SER A 357 -7.44 2.99 -14.63
CA SER A 357 -8.07 3.54 -13.43
C SER A 357 -9.48 2.98 -13.21
N ASP A 358 -10.21 2.56 -14.25
CA ASP A 358 -11.52 1.93 -14.15
C ASP A 358 -11.52 0.68 -13.25
N HIS A 359 -10.36 0.02 -13.13
CA HIS A 359 -10.21 -1.25 -12.41
C HIS A 359 -9.45 -1.11 -11.08
N LEU A 360 -9.04 0.10 -10.71
CA LEU A 360 -8.30 0.39 -9.48
C LEU A 360 -9.22 1.06 -8.45
N ASP A 361 -8.97 0.82 -7.17
CA ASP A 361 -9.68 1.45 -6.05
C ASP A 361 -9.07 2.81 -5.71
N ILE A 362 -7.75 2.95 -5.89
CA ILE A 362 -6.98 4.16 -5.60
C ILE A 362 -6.19 4.59 -6.83
N ILE A 363 -6.14 5.89 -7.10
CA ILE A 363 -5.21 6.47 -8.07
C ILE A 363 -3.93 6.80 -7.33
N HIS A 364 -2.87 6.05 -7.60
CA HIS A 364 -1.57 6.25 -6.98
C HIS A 364 -0.56 6.72 -8.02
N VAL A 365 0.13 7.83 -7.77
CA VAL A 365 1.17 8.38 -8.66
C VAL A 365 2.51 8.48 -7.94
N GLU A 366 3.54 7.96 -8.57
CA GLU A 366 4.92 8.28 -8.23
C GLU A 366 5.38 9.53 -9.01
N HIS A 367 5.84 10.55 -8.29
CA HIS A 367 6.49 11.72 -8.88
C HIS A 367 7.72 12.14 -8.08
N PHE A 368 8.64 12.86 -8.73
CA PHE A 368 9.86 13.36 -8.08
C PHE A 368 9.70 14.85 -7.87
N PRO A 369 9.30 15.28 -6.66
CA PRO A 369 8.92 16.67 -6.46
C PRO A 369 10.14 17.58 -6.60
N ARG A 370 9.91 18.74 -7.21
CA ARG A 370 10.93 19.74 -7.54
C ARG A 370 10.58 21.05 -6.81
N VAL A 371 11.58 21.90 -6.60
CA VAL A 371 11.35 23.29 -6.15
C VAL A 371 10.67 24.09 -7.26
N ASP A 372 11.09 23.84 -8.50
CA ASP A 372 10.62 24.53 -9.70
C ASP A 372 10.74 23.57 -10.90
N PRO A 373 9.69 23.42 -11.73
CA PRO A 373 8.35 23.97 -11.57
C PRO A 373 7.49 23.23 -10.54
N ALA A 374 6.49 23.97 -10.02
CA ALA A 374 5.37 23.44 -9.24
C ALA A 374 4.71 22.24 -9.93
N VAL A 375 4.17 21.30 -9.16
CA VAL A 375 3.57 20.05 -9.67
C VAL A 375 2.07 19.93 -9.35
N ASP A 376 1.42 21.03 -8.98
CA ASP A 376 -0.03 21.13 -8.71
C ASP A 376 -0.94 20.41 -9.74
N TYR A 377 -0.58 20.51 -11.02
CA TYR A 377 -1.32 19.88 -12.10
C TYR A 377 -1.26 18.34 -12.09
N HIS A 378 -0.26 17.72 -11.45
CA HIS A 378 -0.21 16.25 -11.24
C HIS A 378 -1.40 15.81 -10.39
N TYR A 379 -1.52 16.41 -9.20
CA TYR A 379 -2.58 16.10 -8.24
C TYR A 379 -3.97 16.33 -8.82
N LYS A 380 -4.15 17.40 -9.60
CA LYS A 380 -5.44 17.64 -10.29
C LYS A 380 -5.73 16.62 -11.38
N LEU A 381 -4.71 16.18 -12.13
CA LEU A 381 -4.88 15.14 -13.13
C LEU A 381 -5.17 13.77 -12.48
N GLU A 382 -4.57 13.46 -11.34
CA GLU A 382 -4.87 12.26 -10.55
C GLU A 382 -6.34 12.20 -10.16
N ARG A 383 -6.87 13.30 -9.61
CA ARG A 383 -8.30 13.40 -9.29
C ARG A 383 -9.18 13.21 -10.51
N ALA A 384 -8.81 13.81 -11.64
CA ALA A 384 -9.55 13.68 -12.89
C ALA A 384 -9.56 12.24 -13.41
N ILE A 385 -8.42 11.53 -13.35
CA ILE A 385 -8.30 10.09 -13.67
C ILE A 385 -9.16 9.26 -12.72
N GLY A 386 -9.19 9.62 -11.43
CA GLY A 386 -10.06 9.04 -10.42
C GLY A 386 -11.53 9.43 -10.54
N ARG A 387 -11.91 10.16 -11.60
CA ARG A 387 -13.26 10.68 -11.85
C ARG A 387 -13.80 11.54 -10.70
N PHE A 388 -12.91 12.15 -9.92
CA PHE A 388 -13.19 12.87 -8.67
C PHE A 388 -13.89 12.05 -7.59
N SER A 389 -14.16 10.76 -7.83
CA SER A 389 -14.82 9.84 -6.91
C SER A 389 -13.85 8.89 -6.22
N LYS A 390 -12.66 8.72 -6.80
CA LYS A 390 -11.60 7.88 -6.25
C LYS A 390 -10.56 8.75 -5.56
N PRO A 391 -9.91 8.20 -4.53
CA PRO A 391 -8.82 8.87 -3.85
C PRO A 391 -7.63 9.00 -4.77
N ALA A 392 -7.02 10.18 -4.73
CA ALA A 392 -5.78 10.49 -5.41
C ALA A 392 -4.66 10.52 -4.36
N THR A 393 -3.76 9.56 -4.44
CA THR A 393 -2.58 9.48 -3.59
C THR A 393 -1.33 9.64 -4.42
N ALA A 394 -0.33 10.27 -3.83
CA ALA A 394 0.95 10.47 -4.46
C ALA A 394 2.07 10.02 -3.52
N LYS A 395 3.18 9.64 -4.14
CA LYS A 395 4.45 9.35 -3.50
C LYS A 395 5.53 10.15 -4.18
N GLY A 396 6.45 10.70 -3.39
CA GLY A 396 7.59 11.39 -3.96
C GLY A 396 8.81 11.41 -3.06
N THR A 397 9.95 11.08 -3.68
CA THR A 397 11.29 11.13 -3.09
C THR A 397 12.08 12.28 -3.73
N LEU A 398 12.82 13.04 -2.93
CA LEU A 398 13.84 13.95 -3.49
C LEU A 398 15.04 13.06 -3.87
N THR A 399 15.10 12.66 -5.13
CA THR A 399 16.21 11.88 -5.67
C THR A 399 17.12 12.77 -6.50
N GLU A 400 18.43 12.48 -6.45
CA GLU A 400 19.38 12.99 -7.44
C GLU A 400 19.07 12.37 -8.81
N LEU A 401 18.07 12.89 -9.53
CA LEU A 401 17.75 12.43 -10.89
C LEU A 401 18.83 12.80 -11.94
N GLY A 402 20.06 13.13 -11.51
CA GLY A 402 21.21 13.29 -12.39
C GLY A 402 22.51 13.52 -11.61
N GLU A 403 23.59 12.85 -12.04
CA GLU A 403 24.93 12.81 -11.44
C GLU A 403 25.67 14.17 -11.29
N SER A 404 25.02 15.34 -11.43
CA SER A 404 25.78 16.60 -11.52
C SER A 404 25.16 17.89 -11.01
N ASN A 405 23.90 17.96 -10.59
CA ASN A 405 23.42 19.16 -9.88
C ASN A 405 22.08 18.93 -9.16
N PRO A 406 22.05 18.73 -7.84
CA PRO A 406 20.82 18.57 -7.06
C PRO A 406 20.02 19.89 -6.94
N GLY A 407 19.98 20.75 -7.96
CA GLY A 407 19.19 21.99 -7.94
C GLY A 407 19.53 22.97 -6.80
N GLY A 408 20.72 22.86 -6.19
CA GLY A 408 21.12 23.62 -5.01
C GLY A 408 20.93 22.89 -3.68
N PHE A 409 20.31 21.70 -3.66
CA PHE A 409 20.23 20.87 -2.47
C PHE A 409 21.60 20.30 -2.10
N ASP A 410 21.82 20.12 -0.81
CA ASP A 410 22.96 19.47 -0.22
C ASP A 410 22.49 18.12 0.30
N PRO A 411 22.97 16.99 -0.25
CA PRO A 411 22.55 15.66 0.20
C PRO A 411 22.89 15.39 1.67
N GLU A 412 23.76 16.19 2.30
CA GLU A 412 24.04 16.10 3.74
C GLU A 412 22.99 16.82 4.63
N ASN A 413 22.10 17.65 4.05
CA ASN A 413 21.07 18.40 4.80
C ASN A 413 19.67 17.78 4.67
N GLN A 414 18.84 17.95 5.71
CA GLN A 414 17.40 17.69 5.65
C GLN A 414 16.63 18.97 5.28
N TYR A 415 15.53 18.82 4.52
CA TYR A 415 14.69 19.93 4.02
C TYR A 415 13.22 19.82 4.47
N PRO A 416 12.95 19.81 5.79
CA PRO A 416 11.61 19.55 6.31
C PRO A 416 10.56 20.59 5.86
N ASN A 417 10.92 21.87 5.70
CA ASN A 417 9.95 22.89 5.29
C ASN A 417 9.52 22.70 3.82
N LEU A 418 10.44 22.35 2.93
CA LEU A 418 10.06 21.96 1.58
C LEU A 418 9.16 20.72 1.55
N LYS A 419 9.46 19.71 2.37
CA LYS A 419 8.63 18.50 2.40
C LYS A 419 7.22 18.80 2.91
N ARG A 420 7.09 19.63 3.96
CA ARG A 420 5.78 20.16 4.42
C ARG A 420 5.04 20.84 3.27
N PHE A 421 5.71 21.72 2.53
CA PHE A 421 5.11 22.41 1.39
C PHE A 421 4.65 21.46 0.28
N GLN A 422 5.44 20.46 -0.09
CA GLN A 422 5.05 19.48 -1.13
C GLN A 422 3.81 18.69 -0.71
N VAL A 423 3.72 18.32 0.56
CA VAL A 423 2.53 17.64 1.08
C VAL A 423 1.35 18.59 1.13
N ALA A 424 1.55 19.82 1.60
CA ALA A 424 0.53 20.87 1.57
C ALA A 424 0.00 21.16 0.15
N GLU A 425 0.89 21.17 -0.85
CA GLU A 425 0.52 21.34 -2.26
C GLU A 425 -0.45 20.26 -2.70
N SER A 426 -0.22 18.99 -2.35
CA SER A 426 -1.12 17.89 -2.68
C SER A 426 -2.52 18.06 -2.07
N TYR A 427 -2.61 18.34 -0.77
CA TYR A 427 -3.88 18.55 -0.08
C TYR A 427 -4.62 19.77 -0.62
N ALA A 428 -3.89 20.85 -0.93
CA ALA A 428 -4.48 22.01 -1.57
C ALA A 428 -5.11 21.69 -2.95
N MET A 429 -4.66 20.65 -3.63
CA MET A 429 -5.27 20.20 -4.89
C MET A 429 -6.34 19.12 -4.71
N GLY A 430 -6.54 18.62 -3.48
CA GLY A 430 -7.47 17.54 -3.14
C GLY A 430 -6.91 16.13 -3.42
N ALA A 431 -5.59 15.99 -3.39
CA ALA A 431 -4.87 14.72 -3.40
C ALA A 431 -4.07 14.56 -2.10
N GLN A 432 -3.49 13.38 -1.87
CA GLN A 432 -2.75 13.07 -0.65
C GLN A 432 -1.32 12.61 -1.01
N LEU A 433 -0.32 13.48 -0.81
CA LEU A 433 1.08 13.08 -0.88
C LEU A 433 1.48 12.48 0.46
N LYS A 434 1.73 11.17 0.45
CA LYS A 434 2.22 10.46 1.61
C LYS A 434 3.70 10.77 1.83
N ILE A 435 4.12 10.89 3.10
CA ILE A 435 5.52 11.19 3.46
C ILE A 435 6.30 9.87 3.55
N PRO A 436 7.24 9.59 2.61
CA PRO A 436 8.16 8.48 2.80
C PRO A 436 9.16 8.86 3.87
N LEU A 437 9.14 8.18 5.02
CA LEU A 437 10.08 8.43 6.12
C LEU A 437 11.53 8.13 5.73
N THR A 438 11.71 7.20 4.79
CA THR A 438 12.98 6.79 4.22
C THR A 438 12.92 6.86 2.70
N GLY A 439 14.01 7.26 2.06
CA GLY A 439 14.09 7.38 0.60
C GLY A 439 14.15 6.02 -0.09
N GLY A 440 13.03 5.30 -0.18
CA GLY A 440 12.89 3.94 -0.74
C GLY A 440 13.40 3.69 -2.16
N ALA A 441 13.98 4.69 -2.82
CA ALA A 441 14.45 4.64 -4.21
C ALA A 441 15.95 4.99 -4.38
N ALA A 442 16.69 5.23 -3.30
CA ALA A 442 18.10 5.52 -3.43
C ALA A 442 18.91 4.23 -3.52
N TYR A 443 19.27 3.89 -4.75
CA TYR A 443 20.15 2.78 -5.10
C TYR A 443 21.58 2.92 -4.52
N SER A 444 21.88 4.01 -3.79
CA SER A 444 23.09 4.19 -2.96
C SER A 444 22.88 5.26 -1.88
N THR A 445 23.64 5.18 -0.77
CA THR A 445 23.65 6.13 0.35
C THR A 445 24.01 7.57 -0.07
N ASP A 446 24.77 7.73 -1.14
CA ASP A 446 25.18 9.04 -1.68
C ASP A 446 24.05 9.77 -2.44
N GLN A 447 22.90 9.11 -2.70
CA GLN A 447 21.80 9.63 -3.53
C GLN A 447 20.54 10.02 -2.75
N VAL A 448 20.52 9.86 -1.42
CA VAL A 448 19.35 10.15 -0.58
C VAL A 448 19.39 11.57 -0.05
N VAL A 449 18.47 12.44 -0.49
CA VAL A 449 18.21 13.74 0.16
C VAL A 449 17.09 13.63 1.23
N VAL A 450 16.45 12.45 1.38
CA VAL A 450 15.18 12.26 2.12
C VAL A 450 15.18 11.09 3.11
N ASN A 451 16.24 10.92 3.90
CA ASN A 451 16.10 10.14 5.13
C ASN A 451 15.62 11.09 6.24
N TRP A 452 14.35 11.01 6.62
CA TRP A 452 13.78 11.87 7.66
C TRP A 452 14.07 11.37 9.06
N ILE A 453 14.43 10.10 9.19
CA ILE A 453 14.75 9.54 10.48
C ILE A 453 16.24 9.72 10.76
N GLN A 454 16.51 10.25 11.94
CA GLN A 454 17.83 10.62 12.43
C GLN A 454 18.54 9.41 13.06
N ALA A 455 19.81 9.64 13.44
CA ALA A 455 20.68 8.61 14.02
C ALA A 455 20.15 7.99 15.32
N ASP A 456 19.29 8.69 16.04
CA ASP A 456 18.66 8.27 17.28
C ASP A 456 17.25 7.70 17.09
N GLY A 457 16.82 7.49 15.84
CA GLY A 457 15.50 6.99 15.49
C GLY A 457 14.41 8.07 15.46
N THR A 458 14.69 9.31 15.84
CA THR A 458 13.70 10.39 15.81
C THR A 458 13.53 11.01 14.43
N VAL A 459 12.50 11.82 14.25
CA VAL A 459 12.27 12.63 13.05
C VAL A 459 12.29 14.12 13.38
N PRO A 460 12.54 15.03 12.41
CA PRO A 460 12.42 16.46 12.64
C PRO A 460 11.06 16.81 13.27
N GLU A 461 11.09 17.48 14.43
CA GLU A 461 9.89 17.90 15.18
C GLU A 461 8.88 18.64 14.29
N ARG A 462 9.36 19.48 13.36
CA ARG A 462 8.50 20.19 12.40
C ARG A 462 7.74 19.28 11.43
N LEU A 463 8.32 18.14 11.07
CA LEU A 463 7.67 17.17 10.18
C LEU A 463 6.63 16.36 10.96
N GLN A 464 6.96 15.94 12.20
CA GLN A 464 6.00 15.30 13.11
C GLN A 464 4.80 16.21 13.37
N SER A 465 5.04 17.45 13.82
CA SER A 465 3.96 18.40 14.13
C SER A 465 3.09 18.70 12.90
N PHE A 466 3.67 18.63 11.71
CA PHE A 466 2.94 18.79 10.47
C PHE A 466 2.07 17.57 10.13
N VAL A 467 2.55 16.35 10.36
CA VAL A 467 1.73 15.13 10.26
C VAL A 467 0.55 15.20 11.23
N ASP A 468 0.80 15.60 12.47
CA ASP A 468 -0.25 15.77 13.47
C ASP A 468 -1.26 16.84 13.04
N PHE A 469 -0.79 17.94 12.45
CA PHE A 469 -1.65 18.98 11.89
C PHE A 469 -2.55 18.45 10.77
N LEU A 470 -2.00 17.67 9.82
CA LEU A 470 -2.77 17.09 8.72
C LEU A 470 -3.85 16.14 9.25
N TRP A 471 -3.45 15.18 10.10
CA TRP A 471 -4.38 14.23 10.71
C TRP A 471 -5.47 14.97 11.48
N THR A 472 -5.11 15.84 12.43
CA THR A 472 -6.10 16.58 13.24
C THR A 472 -7.02 17.53 12.45
N HIS A 473 -6.75 17.77 11.16
CA HIS A 473 -7.56 18.62 10.29
C HIS A 473 -8.13 17.88 9.06
N GLU A 474 -7.98 16.56 8.99
CA GLU A 474 -8.48 15.68 7.92
C GLU A 474 -9.92 16.01 7.49
N ARG A 475 -10.82 16.29 8.44
CA ARG A 475 -12.22 16.70 8.18
C ARG A 475 -12.40 17.90 7.23
N PHE A 476 -11.35 18.67 6.97
CA PHE A 476 -11.33 19.80 6.02
C PHE A 476 -10.46 19.54 4.79
N LEU A 477 -9.58 18.54 4.88
CA LEU A 477 -8.56 18.24 3.89
C LEU A 477 -8.95 17.06 3.00
N ASP A 478 -9.87 16.22 3.47
CA ASP A 478 -10.42 15.07 2.77
C ASP A 478 -11.94 15.19 2.55
N ASP A 479 -12.49 14.32 1.69
CA ASP A 479 -13.89 14.35 1.22
C ASP A 479 -14.30 15.75 0.75
N VAL A 480 -13.49 16.30 -0.16
CA VAL A 480 -13.65 17.65 -0.71
C VAL A 480 -13.97 17.64 -2.19
N ASP A 481 -15.00 18.36 -2.60
CA ASP A 481 -15.31 18.58 -4.01
C ASP A 481 -14.60 19.83 -4.52
N PRO A 482 -13.96 19.82 -5.71
CA PRO A 482 -13.32 21.01 -6.23
C PRO A 482 -14.37 22.04 -6.66
N ASP A 483 -14.10 23.33 -6.40
CA ASP A 483 -14.99 24.46 -6.71
C ASP A 483 -14.22 25.52 -7.51
N ALA A 484 -13.54 25.04 -8.55
CA ALA A 484 -12.87 25.88 -9.54
C ALA A 484 -13.86 26.37 -10.60
N ARG A 485 -13.61 27.56 -11.14
CA ARG A 485 -14.45 28.16 -12.20
C ARG A 485 -13.89 27.94 -13.61
N VAL A 486 -12.69 27.37 -13.70
CA VAL A 486 -11.99 27.08 -14.95
C VAL A 486 -11.67 25.60 -15.02
N ALA A 487 -11.92 24.96 -16.15
CA ALA A 487 -11.41 23.62 -16.44
C ALA A 487 -10.29 23.68 -17.49
N VAL A 488 -9.27 22.85 -17.36
CA VAL A 488 -8.21 22.64 -18.34
C VAL A 488 -8.30 21.21 -18.86
N VAL A 489 -8.43 21.06 -20.17
CA VAL A 489 -8.66 19.74 -20.77
C VAL A 489 -7.35 19.00 -20.98
N TRP A 490 -7.32 17.76 -20.51
CA TRP A 490 -6.34 16.73 -20.82
C TRP A 490 -6.95 15.72 -21.81
N SER A 491 -6.58 15.79 -23.10
CA SER A 491 -7.21 14.99 -24.16
C SER A 491 -6.50 13.65 -24.37
N LEU A 492 -7.11 12.54 -23.90
CA LEU A 492 -6.64 11.18 -24.17
C LEU A 492 -6.54 10.88 -25.68
N PRO A 493 -7.52 11.23 -26.55
CA PRO A 493 -7.36 11.07 -27.99
C PRO A 493 -6.14 11.81 -28.55
N THR A 494 -5.88 13.04 -28.11
CA THR A 494 -4.70 13.79 -28.59
C THR A 494 -3.39 13.10 -28.18
N LEU A 495 -3.34 12.53 -26.98
CA LEU A 495 -2.13 11.91 -26.44
C LEU A 495 -1.89 10.51 -27.00
N LEU A 496 -2.96 9.75 -27.23
CA LEU A 496 -2.92 8.41 -27.80
C LEU A 496 -2.22 8.38 -29.16
N TRP A 497 -2.44 9.41 -29.99
CA TRP A 497 -1.94 9.49 -31.37
C TRP A 497 -0.65 10.31 -31.51
N ASN A 498 0.02 10.64 -30.41
CA ASN A 498 1.17 11.56 -30.43
C ASN A 498 2.39 10.98 -29.68
N ASN A 499 2.37 9.68 -29.39
CA ASN A 499 3.48 9.00 -28.73
C ASN A 499 3.51 7.52 -29.10
N GLU A 500 4.60 7.09 -29.74
CA GLU A 500 4.91 5.67 -29.92
C GLU A 500 6.43 5.52 -29.95
N ARG A 501 6.97 4.91 -28.89
CA ARG A 501 8.41 4.90 -28.60
C ARG A 501 9.19 4.05 -29.60
N GLN A 502 8.65 2.92 -30.06
CA GLN A 502 9.31 2.08 -31.07
C GLN A 502 9.48 2.81 -32.42
N TRP A 503 8.67 3.83 -32.70
CA TRP A 503 8.76 4.68 -33.90
C TRP A 503 9.50 6.01 -33.65
N ASN A 504 10.01 6.23 -32.44
CA ASN A 504 10.64 7.48 -32.04
C ASN A 504 9.71 8.71 -32.26
N VAL A 505 8.40 8.50 -32.11
CA VAL A 505 7.38 9.57 -32.16
C VAL A 505 7.08 10.03 -30.74
N GLY A 506 7.03 11.35 -30.52
CA GLY A 506 6.68 11.92 -29.22
C GLY A 506 7.77 11.83 -28.15
N VAL A 507 9.02 11.51 -28.51
CA VAL A 507 10.17 11.22 -27.61
C VAL A 507 10.32 12.24 -26.46
N ALA A 508 10.84 11.75 -25.33
CA ALA A 508 10.78 12.39 -24.02
C ALA A 508 11.34 13.82 -24.04
N GLY A 509 10.55 14.76 -23.52
CA GLY A 509 10.94 16.16 -23.31
C GLY A 509 10.57 17.12 -24.44
N ASP A 510 10.07 16.63 -25.58
CA ASP A 510 9.78 17.46 -26.76
C ASP A 510 8.31 17.46 -27.21
N SER A 511 7.37 16.90 -26.43
CA SER A 511 5.94 16.93 -26.78
C SER A 511 5.36 18.35 -26.69
N PRO A 512 4.96 18.98 -27.82
CA PRO A 512 4.39 20.32 -27.80
C PRO A 512 3.06 20.37 -27.03
N ARG A 513 2.28 19.30 -27.09
CA ARG A 513 0.94 19.17 -26.47
C ARG A 513 1.05 19.19 -24.95
N ILE A 514 1.98 18.41 -24.41
CA ILE A 514 2.26 18.41 -22.97
C ILE A 514 2.83 19.75 -22.52
N SER A 515 3.77 20.33 -23.30
CA SER A 515 4.27 21.68 -23.03
C SER A 515 3.15 22.73 -22.98
N SER A 516 2.14 22.58 -23.83
CA SER A 516 0.98 23.47 -23.87
C SER A 516 0.18 23.38 -22.59
N PHE A 517 -0.12 22.15 -22.14
CA PHE A 517 -0.87 21.89 -20.92
C PHE A 517 -0.14 22.41 -19.67
N VAL A 518 1.10 21.97 -19.45
CA VAL A 518 1.90 22.33 -18.25
C VAL A 518 2.10 23.84 -18.14
N GLY A 519 2.41 24.51 -19.26
CA GLY A 519 2.55 25.95 -19.23
C GLY A 519 1.22 26.70 -19.05
N THR A 520 0.10 26.13 -19.52
CA THR A 520 -1.24 26.71 -19.30
C THR A 520 -1.62 26.65 -17.82
N THR A 521 -1.44 25.49 -17.17
CA THR A 521 -1.68 25.34 -15.74
C THR A 521 -0.76 26.24 -14.91
N THR A 522 0.51 26.36 -15.31
CA THR A 522 1.45 27.32 -14.71
C THR A 522 0.96 28.76 -14.80
N LEU A 523 0.46 29.21 -15.96
CA LEU A 523 -0.06 30.56 -16.15
C LEU A 523 -1.31 30.84 -15.30
N LEU A 524 -2.19 29.84 -15.12
CA LEU A 524 -3.37 29.96 -14.27
C LEU A 524 -2.98 30.06 -12.80
N ARG A 525 -2.05 29.20 -12.35
CA ARG A 525 -1.50 29.23 -10.99
C ARG A 525 -0.85 30.58 -10.66
N GLU A 526 0.03 31.09 -11.53
CA GLU A 526 0.70 32.39 -11.38
C GLU A 526 -0.26 33.59 -11.42
N ALA A 527 -1.47 33.42 -11.96
CA ALA A 527 -2.52 34.43 -11.97
C ALA A 527 -3.51 34.27 -10.79
N GLN A 528 -3.29 33.31 -9.89
CA GLN A 528 -4.18 32.93 -8.79
C GLN A 528 -5.61 32.63 -9.29
N ILE A 529 -5.72 31.99 -10.46
CA ILE A 529 -6.98 31.50 -11.01
C ILE A 529 -7.06 30.01 -10.71
N SER A 530 -7.93 29.62 -9.78
CA SER A 530 -8.20 28.21 -9.48
C SER A 530 -8.77 27.52 -10.72
N TYR A 531 -8.24 26.33 -11.02
CA TYR A 531 -8.64 25.52 -12.16
C TYR A 531 -8.77 24.05 -11.77
N ASP A 532 -9.58 23.29 -12.49
CA ASP A 532 -9.57 21.83 -12.47
C ASP A 532 -8.99 21.27 -13.75
N VAL A 533 -8.64 19.99 -13.72
CA VAL A 533 -8.28 19.23 -14.92
C VAL A 533 -9.45 18.32 -15.26
N LEU A 534 -9.89 18.31 -16.51
CA LEU A 534 -10.86 17.34 -17.01
C LEU A 534 -10.19 16.44 -18.04
N VAL A 535 -10.47 15.14 -17.98
CA VAL A 535 -9.97 14.20 -18.97
C VAL A 535 -11.02 14.00 -20.06
N PHE A 536 -10.65 14.34 -21.30
CA PHE A 536 -11.45 13.96 -22.47
C PHE A 536 -11.03 12.55 -22.90
N GLY A 537 -11.96 11.62 -22.79
CA GLY A 537 -11.76 10.19 -23.03
C GLY A 537 -11.71 9.82 -24.50
N HIS A 538 -11.32 8.57 -24.75
CA HIS A 538 -11.50 7.94 -26.05
C HIS A 538 -12.58 6.86 -25.87
N PRO A 539 -13.68 6.87 -26.65
CA PRO A 539 -14.89 6.08 -26.36
C PRO A 539 -14.67 4.56 -26.33
N SER A 540 -13.56 4.10 -26.91
CA SER A 540 -13.16 2.70 -26.88
C SER A 540 -12.28 2.28 -25.71
N LEU A 541 -11.76 3.24 -24.94
CA LEU A 541 -10.79 3.01 -23.86
C LEU A 541 -11.34 3.54 -22.54
N TRP A 542 -11.91 4.74 -22.54
CA TRP A 542 -12.37 5.41 -21.33
C TRP A 542 -13.59 6.27 -21.62
N ASP A 543 -14.68 5.97 -20.92
CA ASP A 543 -15.92 6.74 -20.97
C ASP A 543 -15.78 8.00 -20.11
N ASP A 544 -15.87 9.16 -20.75
CA ASP A 544 -15.71 10.48 -20.15
C ASP A 544 -17.05 11.19 -19.89
N GLY A 545 -18.19 10.48 -19.95
CA GLY A 545 -19.50 11.08 -19.74
C GLY A 545 -19.61 11.90 -18.44
N ASP A 546 -19.06 11.39 -17.33
CA ASP A 546 -19.03 12.11 -16.05
C ASP A 546 -18.19 13.38 -16.10
N GLN A 547 -17.07 13.38 -16.84
CA GLN A 547 -16.22 14.56 -17.03
C GLN A 547 -16.90 15.60 -17.92
N LEU A 548 -17.62 15.16 -18.94
CA LEU A 548 -18.36 16.02 -19.86
C LEU A 548 -19.54 16.71 -19.18
N ASP A 549 -20.25 16.01 -18.29
CA ASP A 549 -21.34 16.58 -17.50
C ASP A 549 -20.87 17.75 -16.62
N ARG A 550 -19.64 17.65 -16.08
CA ARG A 550 -19.03 18.71 -15.25
C ARG A 550 -18.72 19.99 -16.02
N LEU A 551 -18.70 19.99 -17.36
CA LEU A 551 -18.45 21.22 -18.14
C LEU A 551 -19.45 22.34 -17.76
N ALA A 552 -20.67 21.98 -17.37
CA ALA A 552 -21.71 22.92 -16.92
C ALA A 552 -21.36 23.67 -15.63
N ASP A 553 -20.42 23.18 -14.82
CA ASP A 553 -20.02 23.79 -13.56
C ASP A 553 -18.98 24.92 -13.74
N TYR A 554 -18.36 25.01 -14.93
CA TYR A 554 -17.26 25.93 -15.22
C TYR A 554 -17.69 27.15 -16.04
N ASP A 555 -17.17 28.33 -15.69
CA ASP A 555 -17.36 29.57 -16.45
C ASP A 555 -16.57 29.56 -17.77
N ALA A 556 -15.40 28.90 -17.76
CA ALA A 556 -14.54 28.76 -18.93
C ALA A 556 -13.84 27.40 -18.98
N VAL A 557 -13.67 26.87 -20.19
CA VAL A 557 -12.96 25.63 -20.49
C VAL A 557 -11.78 25.94 -21.40
N VAL A 558 -10.58 25.57 -20.97
CA VAL A 558 -9.32 25.79 -21.70
C VAL A 558 -8.88 24.49 -22.37
N LEU A 559 -8.66 24.53 -23.69
CA LEU A 559 -8.18 23.42 -24.50
C LEU A 559 -6.74 23.72 -24.97
N PRO A 560 -5.73 23.40 -24.14
CA PRO A 560 -4.35 23.74 -24.45
C PRO A 560 -3.75 22.78 -25.47
N GLY A 561 -3.61 23.23 -26.72
CA GLY A 561 -3.00 22.44 -27.78
C GLY A 561 -3.75 21.15 -28.14
N VAL A 562 -5.04 21.02 -27.82
CA VAL A 562 -5.87 19.84 -28.14
C VAL A 562 -6.04 19.70 -29.66
N GLU A 563 -5.67 18.55 -30.21
CA GLU A 563 -5.70 18.29 -31.66
C GLU A 563 -6.87 17.40 -32.08
N SER A 564 -7.23 16.46 -31.20
CA SER A 564 -8.21 15.41 -31.45
C SER A 564 -9.37 15.50 -30.46
N VAL A 565 -10.59 15.55 -30.98
CA VAL A 565 -11.85 15.53 -30.18
C VAL A 565 -12.85 14.58 -30.82
N THR A 566 -13.62 13.87 -29.99
CA THR A 566 -14.66 12.94 -30.44
C THR A 566 -15.93 13.71 -30.83
N ASP A 567 -16.86 13.05 -31.54
CA ASP A 567 -18.15 13.68 -31.90
C ASP A 567 -19.01 13.97 -30.67
N ALA A 568 -18.96 13.12 -29.65
CA ALA A 568 -19.65 13.34 -28.39
C ALA A 568 -19.09 14.58 -27.67
N GLN A 569 -17.76 14.69 -27.56
CA GLN A 569 -17.08 15.86 -27.00
C GLN A 569 -17.45 17.14 -27.75
N LEU A 570 -17.41 17.12 -29.09
CA LEU A 570 -17.75 18.29 -29.90
C LEU A 570 -19.21 18.73 -29.68
N THR A 571 -20.14 17.76 -29.59
CA THR A 571 -21.57 18.03 -29.33
C THR A 571 -21.78 18.65 -27.94
N VAL A 572 -21.09 18.16 -26.92
CA VAL A 572 -21.20 18.72 -25.56
C VAL A 572 -20.57 20.12 -25.50
N LEU A 573 -19.43 20.35 -26.16
CA LEU A 573 -18.82 21.69 -26.26
C LEU A 573 -19.75 22.70 -26.96
N GLU A 574 -20.46 22.29 -28.02
CA GLU A 574 -21.47 23.13 -28.67
C GLU A 574 -22.62 23.46 -27.72
N THR A 575 -23.08 22.46 -26.95
CA THR A 575 -24.15 22.65 -25.95
C THR A 575 -23.71 23.61 -24.84
N TYR A 576 -22.51 23.40 -24.30
CA TYR A 576 -21.89 24.25 -23.28
C TYR A 576 -21.80 25.72 -23.72
N LEU A 577 -21.36 25.97 -24.96
CA LEU A 577 -21.35 27.32 -25.55
C LEU A 577 -22.77 27.90 -25.70
N GLY A 578 -23.75 27.06 -26.06
CA GLY A 578 -25.15 27.42 -26.18
C GLY A 578 -25.79 27.85 -24.86
N ASP A 579 -25.31 27.29 -23.74
CA ASP A 579 -25.75 27.60 -22.38
C ASP A 579 -25.00 28.80 -21.77
N GLY A 580 -24.06 29.40 -22.50
CA GLY A 580 -23.35 30.61 -22.12
C GLY A 580 -21.93 30.39 -21.58
N GLY A 581 -21.43 29.16 -21.65
CA GLY A 581 -20.04 28.83 -21.34
C GLY A 581 -19.04 29.49 -22.31
N HIS A 582 -17.76 29.53 -21.89
CA HIS A 582 -16.69 30.10 -22.71
C HIS A 582 -15.60 29.07 -23.00
N ILE A 583 -15.12 29.04 -24.24
CA ILE A 583 -14.00 28.17 -24.62
C ILE A 583 -12.79 29.03 -24.95
N VAL A 584 -11.63 28.68 -24.40
CA VAL A 584 -10.34 29.24 -24.81
C VAL A 584 -9.46 28.10 -25.33
N THR A 585 -9.02 28.18 -26.58
CA THR A 585 -8.11 27.17 -27.14
C THR A 585 -6.78 27.83 -27.52
N SER A 586 -5.66 27.18 -27.17
CA SER A 586 -4.33 27.59 -27.60
C SER A 586 -3.85 26.74 -28.78
N GLY A 587 -3.19 27.38 -29.74
CA GLY A 587 -2.83 26.76 -31.00
C GLY A 587 -3.97 26.78 -32.02
N SER A 588 -4.04 25.76 -32.88
CA SER A 588 -5.13 25.60 -33.86
C SER A 588 -6.32 24.91 -33.22
N ALA A 589 -7.54 25.24 -33.67
CA ALA A 589 -8.72 24.43 -33.39
C ALA A 589 -8.45 22.94 -33.69
N PRO A 590 -9.02 22.00 -32.92
CA PRO A 590 -8.95 20.58 -33.19
C PRO A 590 -9.27 20.29 -34.66
N SER A 591 -8.35 19.59 -35.32
CA SER A 591 -8.42 19.26 -36.75
C SER A 591 -8.57 17.77 -37.01
N ARG A 592 -8.60 16.97 -35.94
CA ARG A 592 -8.72 15.51 -35.99
C ARG A 592 -9.89 15.04 -35.12
N ASP A 593 -10.47 13.90 -35.49
CA ASP A 593 -11.48 13.22 -34.65
C ASP A 593 -10.84 12.31 -33.59
N GLY A 594 -11.66 11.56 -32.85
CA GLY A 594 -11.19 10.60 -31.86
C GLY A 594 -10.27 9.51 -32.42
N MET A 595 -10.40 9.19 -33.70
CA MET A 595 -9.62 8.17 -34.43
C MET A 595 -8.47 8.77 -35.25
N TYR A 596 -8.09 10.01 -34.97
CA TYR A 596 -7.04 10.75 -35.68
C TYR A 596 -7.31 10.98 -37.18
N GLU A 597 -8.56 10.88 -37.62
CA GLU A 597 -8.95 11.22 -38.99
C GLU A 597 -9.12 12.74 -39.12
N PRO A 598 -8.75 13.36 -40.25
CA PRO A 598 -9.01 14.77 -40.49
C PRO A 598 -10.50 15.11 -40.40
N ARG A 599 -10.84 16.21 -39.72
CA ARG A 599 -12.21 16.75 -39.63
C ARG A 599 -12.25 18.25 -39.93
N ASP A 600 -13.36 18.72 -40.49
CA ASP A 600 -13.61 20.14 -40.85
C ASP A 600 -14.94 20.70 -40.31
N ASP A 601 -15.64 19.92 -39.48
CA ASP A 601 -16.95 20.20 -38.91
C ASP A 601 -16.91 20.89 -37.53
N THR A 602 -15.75 21.44 -37.14
CA THR A 602 -15.51 22.02 -35.81
C THR A 602 -15.92 23.50 -35.70
N ALA A 603 -16.32 24.13 -36.82
CA ALA A 603 -16.63 25.56 -36.89
C ALA A 603 -17.77 25.99 -35.95
N ALA A 604 -18.75 25.12 -35.69
CA ALA A 604 -19.86 25.43 -34.76
C ALA A 604 -19.37 25.75 -33.33
N VAL A 605 -18.22 25.20 -32.94
CA VAL A 605 -17.59 25.43 -31.64
C VAL A 605 -16.53 26.52 -31.74
N PHE A 606 -15.58 26.41 -32.67
CA PHE A 606 -14.38 27.27 -32.66
C PHE A 606 -14.53 28.59 -33.43
N GLU A 607 -15.64 28.80 -34.14
CA GLU A 607 -16.03 30.11 -34.69
C GLU A 607 -17.20 30.76 -33.91
N HIS A 608 -17.61 30.16 -32.78
CA HIS A 608 -18.67 30.70 -31.92
C HIS A 608 -18.23 31.96 -31.17
N ASP A 609 -19.16 32.89 -30.90
CA ASP A 609 -18.86 34.17 -30.20
C ASP A 609 -18.32 33.97 -28.78
N GLY A 610 -18.66 32.85 -28.14
CA GLY A 610 -18.16 32.42 -26.81
C GLY A 610 -16.80 31.72 -26.85
N THR A 611 -16.18 31.57 -28.03
CA THR A 611 -14.90 30.89 -28.19
C THR A 611 -13.79 31.86 -28.57
N THR A 612 -12.66 31.78 -27.86
CA THR A 612 -11.42 32.50 -28.19
C THR A 612 -10.35 31.51 -28.64
N VAL A 613 -9.96 31.60 -29.91
CA VAL A 613 -8.79 30.89 -30.46
C VAL A 613 -7.58 31.81 -30.35
N LEU A 614 -6.62 31.46 -29.50
CA LEU A 614 -5.40 32.24 -29.31
C LEU A 614 -4.49 32.10 -30.53
N ALA A 615 -3.91 33.21 -30.99
CA ALA A 615 -3.09 33.22 -32.21
C ALA A 615 -1.76 32.46 -32.03
N ASP A 616 -1.22 32.50 -30.81
CA ASP A 616 -0.04 31.77 -30.38
C ASP A 616 -0.42 30.71 -29.31
N ASP A 617 0.56 29.92 -28.89
CA ASP A 617 0.42 28.97 -27.80
C ASP A 617 1.13 29.49 -26.54
N PRO A 618 0.42 30.25 -25.68
CA PRO A 618 1.01 30.89 -24.51
C PRO A 618 1.50 29.87 -23.48
N GLY A 619 0.79 28.75 -23.33
CA GLY A 619 1.19 27.66 -22.44
C GLY A 619 2.51 27.07 -22.91
N ARG A 620 2.62 26.68 -24.18
CA ARG A 620 3.89 26.16 -24.70
C ARG A 620 5.03 27.17 -24.58
N THR A 621 4.75 28.46 -24.83
CA THR A 621 5.74 29.53 -24.69
C THR A 621 6.22 29.66 -23.24
N LYS A 622 5.32 29.61 -22.27
CA LYS A 622 5.65 29.62 -20.84
C LYS A 622 6.53 28.43 -20.48
N ASN A 623 6.13 27.21 -20.86
CA ASN A 623 6.89 26.01 -20.52
C ASN A 623 8.30 26.00 -21.14
N GLN A 624 8.44 26.45 -22.39
CA GLN A 624 9.71 26.38 -23.12
C GLN A 624 10.65 27.54 -22.84
N ARG A 625 10.13 28.72 -22.47
CA ARG A 625 10.92 29.97 -22.38
C ARG A 625 10.79 30.69 -21.04
N GLY A 626 9.88 30.25 -20.16
CA GLY A 626 9.54 30.98 -18.92
C GLY A 626 8.82 32.30 -19.17
N GLU A 627 8.42 32.59 -20.42
CA GLU A 627 7.82 33.86 -20.82
C GLU A 627 6.30 33.85 -20.58
N THR A 628 5.82 34.82 -19.80
CA THR A 628 4.38 35.03 -19.57
C THR A 628 3.81 35.97 -20.64
N THR A 629 2.77 35.52 -21.34
CA THR A 629 1.99 36.34 -22.28
C THR A 629 0.61 36.65 -21.67
N GLY A 630 0.15 37.90 -21.78
CA GLY A 630 -1.14 38.31 -21.22
C GLY A 630 -2.39 37.80 -21.95
N GLU A 631 -2.24 37.06 -23.06
CA GLU A 631 -3.36 36.70 -23.94
C GLU A 631 -4.35 35.72 -23.29
N LEU A 632 -3.87 34.64 -22.65
CA LEU A 632 -4.72 33.70 -21.94
C LEU A 632 -5.50 34.39 -20.82
N ARG A 633 -4.81 35.20 -20.00
CA ARG A 633 -5.43 35.97 -18.92
C ARG A 633 -6.49 36.93 -19.44
N ALA A 634 -6.20 37.68 -20.51
CA ALA A 634 -7.16 38.60 -21.11
C ALA A 634 -8.39 37.89 -21.68
N ALA A 635 -8.22 36.69 -22.25
CA ALA A 635 -9.33 35.87 -22.72
C ALA A 635 -10.23 35.41 -21.55
N LEU A 636 -9.63 34.93 -20.46
CA LEU A 636 -10.36 34.51 -19.26
C LEU A 636 -11.06 35.68 -18.55
N GLU A 637 -10.39 36.84 -18.43
CA GLU A 637 -11.01 38.06 -17.89
C GLU A 637 -12.22 38.52 -18.73
N SER A 638 -12.15 38.34 -20.06
CA SER A 638 -13.27 38.63 -20.96
C SER A 638 -14.44 37.65 -20.79
N ALA A 639 -14.15 36.42 -20.36
CA ALA A 639 -15.14 35.41 -19.97
C ALA A 639 -15.69 35.62 -18.54
N GLY A 640 -15.24 36.66 -17.82
CA GLY A 640 -15.69 36.97 -16.46
C GLY A 640 -14.93 36.25 -15.36
N VAL A 641 -13.93 35.43 -15.71
CA VAL A 641 -13.05 34.76 -14.74
C VAL A 641 -12.11 35.79 -14.10
N ARG A 642 -11.99 35.76 -12.77
CA ARG A 642 -11.16 36.67 -12.01
C ARG A 642 -10.14 35.92 -11.17
N SER A 643 -9.02 36.58 -10.92
CA SER A 643 -8.04 36.14 -9.92
C SER A 643 -8.67 36.14 -8.53
N ALA A 644 -8.29 35.17 -7.69
CA ALA A 644 -8.71 35.09 -6.30
C ALA A 644 -8.03 36.15 -5.42
N THR A 645 -7.07 36.92 -5.95
CA THR A 645 -6.32 37.94 -5.21
C THR A 645 -6.33 39.27 -5.93
N ALA A 646 -6.26 40.36 -5.16
CA ALA A 646 -6.16 41.71 -5.73
C ALA A 646 -4.73 42.06 -6.19
N ARG A 647 -3.73 41.40 -5.60
CA ARG A 647 -2.30 41.56 -5.96
C ARG A 647 -1.91 40.43 -6.90
N ASP A 648 -1.22 40.81 -7.97
CA ASP A 648 -0.61 39.89 -8.93
C ASP A 648 0.72 39.41 -8.36
N ASP A 649 0.76 38.15 -7.90
CA ASP A 649 1.91 37.57 -7.21
C ASP A 649 2.17 36.14 -7.74
N PRO A 650 3.11 35.94 -8.68
CA PRO A 650 3.28 34.65 -9.35
C PRO A 650 3.77 33.53 -8.42
N THR A 651 4.22 33.85 -7.20
CA THR A 651 4.60 32.86 -6.19
C THR A 651 3.46 32.53 -5.23
N LEU A 652 2.27 33.10 -5.41
CA LEU A 652 1.07 32.74 -4.65
C LEU A 652 0.16 31.84 -5.50
N SER A 653 -0.39 30.78 -4.91
CA SER A 653 -1.47 29.99 -5.50
C SER A 653 -2.65 29.91 -4.55
N VAL A 654 -3.86 29.88 -5.11
CA VAL A 654 -5.11 29.75 -4.36
C VAL A 654 -5.96 28.67 -5.00
N SER A 655 -6.39 27.70 -4.20
CA SER A 655 -7.34 26.67 -4.59
C SER A 655 -8.54 26.67 -3.65
N ARG A 656 -9.68 26.17 -4.15
CA ARG A 656 -10.95 26.23 -3.44
C ARG A 656 -11.70 24.90 -3.60
N HIS A 657 -12.23 24.42 -2.47
CA HIS A 657 -13.05 23.22 -2.40
C HIS A 657 -14.30 23.47 -1.56
N VAL A 658 -15.30 22.60 -1.73
CA VAL A 658 -16.57 22.61 -1.01
C VAL A 658 -16.81 21.27 -0.31
N GLN A 659 -17.53 21.32 0.80
CA GLN A 659 -18.09 20.15 1.47
C GLN A 659 -19.58 20.37 1.69
N SER A 660 -20.40 19.35 1.47
CA SER A 660 -21.86 19.46 1.59
C SER A 660 -22.40 19.08 2.97
N ALA A 661 -21.67 18.27 3.74
CA ALA A 661 -22.11 17.72 5.02
C ALA A 661 -20.97 17.67 6.06
N PRO A 662 -20.81 18.73 6.90
CA PRO A 662 -21.58 19.98 6.89
C PRO A 662 -21.16 20.91 5.75
N GLU A 663 -22.03 21.87 5.43
CA GLU A 663 -21.75 22.91 4.42
C GLU A 663 -20.49 23.72 4.81
N ARG A 664 -19.44 23.62 4.00
CA ARG A 664 -18.19 24.36 4.18
C ARG A 664 -17.58 24.74 2.84
N VAL A 665 -16.79 25.80 2.84
CA VAL A 665 -15.83 26.12 1.77
C VAL A 665 -14.45 26.15 2.37
N VAL A 666 -13.51 25.41 1.76
CA VAL A 666 -12.10 25.37 2.16
C VAL A 666 -11.28 26.06 1.09
N VAL A 667 -10.55 27.11 1.45
CA VAL A 667 -9.71 27.89 0.54
C VAL A 667 -8.26 27.75 0.97
N HIS A 668 -7.43 27.08 0.16
CA HIS A 668 -6.01 26.94 0.44
C HIS A 668 -5.23 28.08 -0.22
N ALA A 669 -4.20 28.55 0.46
CA ALA A 669 -3.22 29.48 -0.07
C ALA A 669 -1.81 28.87 0.08
N LEU A 670 -1.06 28.83 -1.02
CA LEU A 670 0.29 28.26 -1.09
C LEU A 670 1.30 29.34 -1.46
N ASN A 671 2.45 29.37 -0.78
CA ASN A 671 3.56 30.25 -1.07
C ASN A 671 4.72 29.48 -1.72
N TYR A 672 5.00 29.74 -2.98
CA TYR A 672 6.12 29.16 -3.74
C TYR A 672 7.44 29.93 -3.58
N ASP A 673 7.50 30.95 -2.72
CA ASP A 673 8.71 31.77 -2.51
C ASP A 673 9.72 31.09 -1.57
N TYR A 674 10.23 29.93 -2.01
CA TYR A 674 11.12 29.05 -1.25
C TYR A 674 12.60 29.29 -1.55
N THR A 675 13.43 29.26 -0.52
CA THR A 675 14.90 29.34 -0.61
C THR A 675 15.56 28.07 -0.09
N VAL A 676 16.12 27.28 -1.02
CA VAL A 676 16.81 25.99 -0.75
C VAL A 676 17.92 26.13 0.28
N GLU A 677 18.78 27.16 0.17
CA GLU A 677 19.99 27.28 1.01
C GLU A 677 19.69 27.41 2.50
N THR A 678 18.46 27.82 2.83
CA THR A 678 18.02 28.04 4.21
C THR A 678 16.87 27.15 4.62
N ASP A 679 16.27 26.41 3.68
CA ASP A 679 15.00 25.72 3.84
C ASP A 679 13.92 26.64 4.43
N THR A 680 13.73 27.85 3.86
CA THR A 680 12.74 28.83 4.34
C THR A 680 11.91 29.42 3.21
N PHE A 681 10.73 29.93 3.57
CA PHE A 681 9.83 30.68 2.69
C PHE A 681 9.89 32.17 3.03
N GLU A 682 9.79 33.04 2.02
CA GLU A 682 9.56 34.48 2.24
C GLU A 682 8.09 34.72 2.61
N SER A 683 7.81 34.93 3.89
CA SER A 683 6.46 35.12 4.43
C SER A 683 5.71 36.25 3.74
N LYS A 684 4.45 35.98 3.35
CA LYS A 684 3.53 36.98 2.79
C LYS A 684 2.56 37.45 3.87
N THR A 685 2.34 38.76 3.97
CA THR A 685 1.44 39.36 4.98
C THR A 685 0.31 40.14 4.33
N ASP A 686 -0.81 40.20 5.05
CA ASP A 686 -2.04 40.85 4.59
C ASP A 686 -2.49 40.36 3.20
N VAL A 687 -2.51 39.03 3.00
CA VAL A 687 -2.93 38.42 1.73
C VAL A 687 -4.46 38.50 1.64
N GLU A 688 -4.95 39.38 0.77
CA GLU A 688 -6.38 39.57 0.53
C GLU A 688 -6.89 38.52 -0.47
N LEU A 689 -7.70 37.58 0.02
CA LEU A 689 -8.43 36.62 -0.79
C LEU A 689 -9.80 37.19 -1.12
N SER A 690 -10.24 37.01 -2.36
CA SER A 690 -11.49 37.47 -2.94
C SER A 690 -12.11 36.33 -3.74
N ILE A 691 -13.08 35.64 -3.14
CA ILE A 691 -13.69 34.44 -3.69
C ILE A 691 -15.19 34.65 -3.98
N PRO A 692 -15.83 33.82 -4.83
CA PRO A 692 -17.28 33.84 -4.97
C PRO A 692 -18.00 33.58 -3.64
N THR A 693 -19.12 34.28 -3.39
CA THR A 693 -19.94 34.04 -2.20
C THR A 693 -20.49 32.61 -2.22
N PRO A 694 -20.32 31.81 -1.14
CA PRO A 694 -20.91 30.47 -1.05
C PRO A 694 -22.45 30.49 -1.07
N ASP A 695 -23.08 29.37 -1.41
CA ASP A 695 -24.55 29.21 -1.42
C ASP A 695 -25.20 29.20 -0.02
N PHE A 696 -24.39 29.31 1.04
CA PHE A 696 -24.82 29.44 2.43
C PHE A 696 -24.35 30.76 3.04
N ALA A 697 -25.06 31.23 4.06
CA ALA A 697 -24.66 32.42 4.81
C ALA A 697 -23.43 32.11 5.68
N VAL A 698 -22.29 32.74 5.38
CA VAL A 698 -21.05 32.55 6.15
C VAL A 698 -21.17 33.21 7.52
N GLY A 699 -21.27 32.38 8.57
CA GLY A 699 -21.34 32.82 9.96
C GLY A 699 -20.00 32.73 10.71
N ALA A 700 -19.03 31.98 10.17
CA ALA A 700 -17.69 31.87 10.69
C ALA A 700 -16.67 31.70 9.55
N ALA A 701 -15.49 32.29 9.73
CA ALA A 701 -14.32 32.07 8.90
C ALA A 701 -13.11 31.88 9.81
N ARG A 702 -12.35 30.82 9.61
CA ARG A 702 -11.15 30.53 10.40
C ARG A 702 -10.00 30.13 9.50
N TYR A 703 -8.84 30.74 9.75
CA TYR A 703 -7.58 30.41 9.12
C TYR A 703 -6.82 29.39 9.97
N TYR A 704 -6.27 28.39 9.30
CA TYR A 704 -5.50 27.30 9.88
C TYR A 704 -4.13 27.26 9.21
N THR A 705 -3.10 27.20 10.06
CA THR A 705 -1.71 26.95 9.71
C THR A 705 -1.18 25.88 10.65
N PRO A 706 -0.06 25.22 10.33
CA PRO A 706 0.55 24.25 11.25
C PRO A 706 0.88 24.85 12.63
N GLU A 707 1.16 26.14 12.71
CA GLU A 707 1.56 26.84 13.94
C GLU A 707 0.39 27.48 14.69
N GLU A 708 -0.62 27.99 13.97
CA GLU A 708 -1.69 28.79 14.58
C GLU A 708 -3.06 28.65 13.90
N ARG A 709 -4.09 29.02 14.67
CA ARG A 709 -5.47 29.19 14.21
C ARG A 709 -5.97 30.59 14.52
N THR A 710 -6.57 31.24 13.54
CA THR A 710 -7.00 32.64 13.64
C THR A 710 -8.41 32.83 13.08
N ASP A 711 -9.33 33.35 13.90
CA ASP A 711 -10.67 33.74 13.43
C ASP A 711 -10.56 34.97 12.52
N LEU A 712 -11.11 34.88 11.32
CA LEU A 712 -11.06 35.95 10.32
C LEU A 712 -12.37 36.74 10.27
N SER A 713 -12.24 38.02 9.95
CA SER A 713 -13.39 38.84 9.57
C SER A 713 -13.70 38.65 8.09
N VAL A 714 -14.99 38.53 7.79
CA VAL A 714 -15.49 38.37 6.42
C VAL A 714 -16.12 39.68 5.95
N THR A 715 -15.77 40.12 4.75
CA THR A 715 -16.44 41.24 4.07
C THR A 715 -17.16 40.72 2.84
N GLU A 716 -18.46 40.95 2.74
CA GLU A 716 -19.27 40.54 1.59
C GLU A 716 -19.61 41.78 0.74
N ASP A 717 -19.31 41.73 -0.57
CA ASP A 717 -19.65 42.75 -1.56
C ASP A 717 -20.35 42.12 -2.76
N GLY A 718 -21.68 41.95 -2.66
CA GLY A 718 -22.49 41.36 -3.72
C GLY A 718 -22.21 39.86 -3.88
N GLU A 719 -21.64 39.49 -5.02
CA GLU A 719 -21.34 38.09 -5.39
C GLU A 719 -19.93 37.65 -4.95
N THR A 720 -19.22 38.50 -4.19
CA THR A 720 -17.85 38.27 -3.78
C THR A 720 -17.69 38.42 -2.28
N LEU A 721 -16.91 37.51 -1.69
CA LEU A 721 -16.51 37.48 -0.30
C LEU A 721 -15.01 37.69 -0.20
N SER A 722 -14.59 38.57 0.71
CA SER A 722 -13.19 38.86 0.97
C SER A 722 -12.78 38.53 2.41
N VAL A 723 -11.60 37.92 2.54
CA VAL A 723 -10.90 37.67 3.81
C VAL A 723 -9.43 38.06 3.67
N THR A 724 -8.79 38.41 4.77
CA THR A 724 -7.36 38.77 4.79
C THR A 724 -6.60 37.79 5.66
N LEU A 725 -5.63 37.08 5.07
CA LEU A 725 -4.71 36.24 5.82
C LEU A 725 -3.67 37.15 6.49
N PRO A 726 -3.45 37.04 7.80
CA PRO A 726 -2.48 37.88 8.50
C PRO A 726 -1.06 37.60 8.02
N GLU A 727 -0.70 36.32 7.92
CA GLU A 727 0.61 35.82 7.56
C GLU A 727 0.47 34.45 6.85
N LEU A 728 1.27 34.25 5.81
CA LEU A 728 1.34 33.03 5.02
C LEU A 728 2.83 32.70 4.80
N ASP A 729 3.31 31.67 5.50
CA ASP A 729 4.68 31.15 5.38
C ASP A 729 4.78 30.20 4.20
N GLU A 730 4.56 28.90 4.37
CA GLU A 730 4.51 27.94 3.26
C GLU A 730 3.08 27.65 2.77
N TRP A 731 2.14 27.48 3.71
CA TRP A 731 0.77 27.08 3.44
C TRP A 731 -0.16 27.45 4.59
N GLY A 732 -1.39 27.79 4.25
CA GLY A 732 -2.51 27.78 5.18
C GLY A 732 -3.83 27.64 4.44
N PHE A 733 -4.90 27.36 5.17
CA PHE A 733 -6.25 27.29 4.59
C PHE A 733 -7.30 27.97 5.44
N VAL A 734 -8.30 28.55 4.77
CA VAL A 734 -9.45 29.19 5.40
C VAL A 734 -10.66 28.29 5.25
N VAL A 735 -11.32 27.99 6.37
CA VAL A 735 -12.62 27.31 6.37
C VAL A 735 -13.72 28.34 6.61
N LEU A 736 -14.61 28.48 5.64
CA LEU A 736 -15.85 29.24 5.74
C LEU A 736 -16.99 28.30 6.08
N ALA A 737 -17.79 28.64 7.09
CA ALA A 737 -18.88 27.80 7.54
C ALA A 737 -20.11 28.63 7.99
N PRO A 738 -21.32 28.03 8.03
CA PRO A 738 -22.53 28.71 8.49
C PRO A 738 -22.48 29.18 9.95
N SER A 739 -21.63 28.56 10.78
CA SER A 739 -21.46 28.90 12.19
C SER A 739 -20.12 28.38 12.73
N ALA A 740 -19.72 28.86 13.91
CA ALA A 740 -18.52 28.34 14.59
C ALA A 740 -18.67 26.87 14.98
N ASP A 741 -19.89 26.42 15.29
CA ASP A 741 -20.18 25.02 15.62
C ASP A 741 -19.96 24.11 14.40
N ALA A 742 -20.19 24.60 13.18
CA ALA A 742 -19.92 23.82 11.97
C ALA A 742 -18.42 23.63 11.67
N LEU A 743 -17.52 24.32 12.39
CA LEU A 743 -16.06 24.13 12.32
C LEU A 743 -15.54 23.03 13.24
N VAL A 744 -16.38 22.51 14.16
CA VAL A 744 -15.99 21.52 15.18
C VAL A 744 -17.04 20.42 15.29
N ASP A 745 -16.63 19.20 15.61
CA ASP A 745 -17.61 18.15 15.95
C ASP A 745 -17.98 18.21 17.44
N GLY A 746 -18.69 19.26 17.83
CA GLY A 746 -19.01 19.52 19.24
C GLY A 746 -19.83 18.41 19.94
N ALA A 747 -20.40 17.45 19.19
CA ALA A 747 -21.14 16.34 19.77
C ALA A 747 -20.22 15.35 20.50
N ALA A 748 -19.00 15.15 20.01
CA ALA A 748 -18.03 14.22 20.59
C ALA A 748 -17.16 14.82 21.71
N GLU A 749 -17.14 16.15 21.89
CA GLU A 749 -16.20 16.83 22.79
C GLU A 749 -16.21 16.28 24.22
N VAL A 750 -17.39 16.14 24.82
CA VAL A 750 -17.52 15.73 26.23
C VAL A 750 -17.01 14.30 26.42
N ASP A 751 -17.34 13.40 25.49
CA ASP A 751 -16.94 12.00 25.56
C ASP A 751 -15.45 11.85 25.27
N ALA A 752 -14.91 12.57 24.28
CA ALA A 752 -13.49 12.57 23.96
C ALA A 752 -12.65 13.00 25.17
N ARG A 753 -12.96 14.15 25.78
CA ARG A 753 -12.24 14.64 26.97
C ARG A 753 -12.29 13.66 28.13
N ALA A 754 -13.48 13.12 28.41
CA ALA A 754 -13.66 12.20 29.53
C ALA A 754 -12.89 10.89 29.35
N ARG A 755 -12.82 10.36 28.11
CA ARG A 755 -12.05 9.15 27.81
C ARG A 755 -10.55 9.39 27.81
N THR A 756 -10.07 10.47 27.20
CA THR A 756 -8.64 10.82 27.23
C THR A 756 -8.13 10.97 28.67
N GLU A 757 -8.90 11.59 29.57
CA GLU A 757 -8.54 11.68 31.00
C GLU A 757 -8.57 10.30 31.71
N ALA A 758 -9.50 9.42 31.30
CA ALA A 758 -9.58 8.07 31.85
C ALA A 758 -8.37 7.21 31.43
N VAL A 759 -7.95 7.31 30.17
CA VAL A 759 -6.76 6.62 29.64
C VAL A 759 -5.49 7.09 30.35
N GLU A 760 -5.29 8.40 30.54
CA GLU A 760 -4.14 8.95 31.28
C GLU A 760 -4.05 8.35 32.71
N THR A 761 -5.21 8.25 33.38
CA THR A 761 -5.31 7.66 34.72
C THR A 761 -4.96 6.17 34.70
N GLU A 762 -5.47 5.41 33.73
CA GLU A 762 -5.22 3.97 33.61
C GLU A 762 -3.78 3.67 33.19
N LEU A 763 -3.15 4.51 32.34
CA LEU A 763 -1.73 4.40 31.98
C LEU A 763 -0.84 4.54 33.22
N THR A 764 -1.16 5.51 34.09
CA THR A 764 -0.45 5.69 35.36
C THR A 764 -0.59 4.45 36.24
N ALA A 765 -1.80 3.91 36.38
CA ALA A 765 -2.05 2.70 37.17
C ALA A 765 -1.33 1.47 36.58
N ALA A 766 -1.37 1.29 35.27
CA ALA A 766 -0.70 0.22 34.55
C ALA A 766 0.82 0.26 34.73
N SER A 767 1.43 1.44 34.69
CA SER A 767 2.87 1.60 34.99
C SER A 767 3.19 1.26 36.45
N GLU A 768 2.36 1.70 37.41
CA GLU A 768 2.54 1.33 38.83
C GLU A 768 2.44 -0.19 39.06
N ASP A 769 1.64 -0.90 38.26
CA ASP A 769 1.51 -2.36 38.25
C ASP A 769 2.63 -3.08 37.46
N GLY A 770 3.57 -2.33 36.88
CA GLY A 770 4.69 -2.85 36.09
C GLY A 770 4.30 -3.34 34.69
N ARG A 771 3.10 -3.00 34.20
CA ARG A 771 2.64 -3.29 32.83
C ARG A 771 3.32 -2.42 31.77
N ASP A 772 4.07 -1.40 32.19
CA ASP A 772 4.85 -0.55 31.30
C ASP A 772 5.93 -1.31 30.52
N TRP A 773 6.25 -2.56 30.89
CA TRP A 773 7.13 -3.45 30.13
C TRP A 773 6.59 -3.84 28.75
N ALA A 774 5.27 -3.97 28.59
CA ALA A 774 4.67 -4.47 27.35
C ALA A 774 4.77 -3.47 26.20
N ASP A 775 4.90 -3.99 24.98
CA ASP A 775 4.90 -3.18 23.75
C ASP A 775 3.54 -2.50 23.53
N SER A 776 2.46 -3.15 23.93
CA SER A 776 1.10 -2.61 23.91
C SER A 776 0.92 -1.41 24.85
N PHE A 777 1.68 -1.32 25.96
CA PHE A 777 1.69 -0.11 26.80
C PHE A 777 2.30 1.07 26.06
N VAL A 778 3.38 0.86 25.29
CA VAL A 778 3.99 1.89 24.46
C VAL A 778 3.00 2.40 23.42
N SER A 779 2.32 1.49 22.73
CA SER A 779 1.27 1.88 21.79
C SER A 779 0.17 2.69 22.48
N ALA A 780 -0.24 2.31 23.70
CA ALA A 780 -1.24 3.05 24.45
C ALA A 780 -0.78 4.48 24.83
N GLU A 781 0.49 4.67 25.21
CA GLU A 781 1.07 6.01 25.43
C GLU A 781 0.98 6.86 24.16
N VAL A 782 1.37 6.29 23.02
CA VAL A 782 1.35 6.99 21.73
C VAL A 782 -0.06 7.43 21.34
N TYR A 783 -1.05 6.53 21.48
CA TYR A 783 -2.43 6.86 21.16
C TYR A 783 -3.06 7.84 22.17
N GLN A 784 -2.59 7.87 23.41
CA GLN A 784 -2.97 8.90 24.37
C GLN A 784 -2.42 10.28 23.95
N ASP A 785 -1.15 10.36 23.56
CA ASP A 785 -0.53 11.61 23.07
C ASP A 785 -1.26 12.13 21.82
N ALA A 786 -1.64 11.22 20.91
CA ALA A 786 -2.48 11.53 19.76
C ALA A 786 -3.88 12.05 20.15
N ALA A 787 -4.52 11.43 21.16
CA ALA A 787 -5.81 11.87 21.65
C ALA A 787 -5.75 13.29 22.24
N GLU A 788 -4.71 13.60 23.00
CA GLU A 788 -4.47 14.95 23.53
C GLU A 788 -4.24 15.97 22.41
N THR A 789 -3.42 15.63 21.43
CA THR A 789 -3.15 16.46 20.25
C THR A 789 -4.43 16.78 19.48
N ALA A 790 -5.29 15.79 19.24
CA ALA A 790 -6.59 15.98 18.61
C ALA A 790 -7.56 16.84 19.44
N LEU A 791 -7.54 16.72 20.78
CA LEU A 791 -8.34 17.59 21.65
C LEU A 791 -7.94 19.06 21.52
N GLU A 792 -6.64 19.35 21.42
CA GLU A 792 -6.13 20.72 21.25
C GLU A 792 -6.56 21.33 19.91
N ALA A 793 -6.62 20.51 18.86
CA ALA A 793 -7.09 20.87 17.52
C ALA A 793 -8.63 20.94 17.37
N ASN A 794 -9.40 20.58 18.41
CA ASN A 794 -10.86 20.38 18.38
C ASN A 794 -11.32 19.30 17.38
N ALA A 795 -10.49 18.28 17.17
CA ALA A 795 -10.78 17.12 16.34
C ALA A 795 -11.37 16.00 17.20
N TYR A 796 -12.54 16.26 17.80
CA TYR A 796 -13.06 15.42 18.88
C TYR A 796 -13.39 13.97 18.48
N GLY A 797 -13.75 13.71 17.22
CA GLY A 797 -13.91 12.35 16.70
C GLY A 797 -12.59 11.57 16.75
N GLN A 798 -11.54 12.12 16.14
CA GLN A 798 -10.19 11.54 16.17
C GLN A 798 -9.64 11.37 17.59
N ALA A 799 -9.85 12.35 18.47
CA ALA A 799 -9.47 12.23 19.87
C ALA A 799 -10.17 11.06 20.57
N LEU A 800 -11.46 10.86 20.29
CA LEU A 800 -12.24 9.78 20.86
C LEU A 800 -11.77 8.40 20.35
N ASP A 801 -11.45 8.29 19.06
CA ASP A 801 -10.99 7.04 18.47
C ASP A 801 -9.57 6.70 18.91
N ALA A 802 -8.65 7.67 18.93
CA ALA A 802 -7.31 7.49 19.50
C ALA A 802 -7.37 7.05 20.97
N ALA A 803 -8.23 7.68 21.80
CA ALA A 803 -8.42 7.27 23.18
C ALA A 803 -8.96 5.83 23.31
N ARG A 804 -9.89 5.40 22.44
CA ARG A 804 -10.38 4.00 22.42
C ARG A 804 -9.28 3.03 22.04
N THR A 805 -8.48 3.34 21.02
CA THR A 805 -7.34 2.51 20.65
C THR A 805 -6.33 2.43 21.80
N ALA A 806 -6.08 3.53 22.52
CA ALA A 806 -5.25 3.50 23.72
C ALA A 806 -5.84 2.58 24.80
N GLU A 807 -7.16 2.64 25.08
CA GLU A 807 -7.84 1.72 26.02
C GLU A 807 -7.66 0.25 25.60
N GLU A 808 -7.84 -0.06 24.31
CA GLU A 808 -7.69 -1.42 23.77
C GLU A 808 -6.25 -1.93 23.89
N LYS A 809 -5.24 -1.11 23.52
CA LYS A 809 -3.83 -1.48 23.66
C LYS A 809 -3.45 -1.64 25.13
N LEU A 810 -3.98 -0.81 26.02
CA LEU A 810 -3.72 -0.90 27.44
C LEU A 810 -4.34 -2.13 28.10
N ALA A 811 -5.46 -2.63 27.57
CA ALA A 811 -6.05 -3.90 27.98
C ALA A 811 -5.17 -5.11 27.63
N ASP A 812 -4.29 -4.96 26.62
CA ASP A 812 -3.29 -5.95 26.24
C ASP A 812 -1.93 -5.74 26.94
N ALA A 813 -1.78 -4.69 27.76
CA ALA A 813 -0.56 -4.43 28.52
C ALA A 813 -0.45 -5.39 29.71
N HIS A 814 0.75 -5.89 29.95
CA HIS A 814 1.01 -6.91 30.96
C HIS A 814 2.40 -6.72 31.58
N PRO A 815 2.64 -7.21 32.81
CA PRO A 815 3.94 -7.12 33.45
C PRO A 815 4.97 -7.98 32.70
N ARG A 816 6.25 -7.71 33.00
CA ARG A 816 7.38 -8.48 32.48
C ARG A 816 7.18 -9.99 32.78
N PRO A 817 7.08 -10.84 31.74
CA PRO A 817 6.94 -12.27 31.95
C PRO A 817 8.16 -12.88 32.65
N VAL A 818 7.89 -13.79 33.57
CA VAL A 818 8.88 -14.60 34.28
C VAL A 818 8.99 -15.97 33.59
N ILE A 819 10.12 -16.21 32.94
CA ILE A 819 10.42 -17.42 32.19
C ILE A 819 11.23 -18.36 33.07
N GLY A 820 10.60 -19.44 33.53
CA GLY A 820 11.28 -20.55 34.17
C GLY A 820 11.97 -21.43 33.15
N ILE A 821 13.24 -21.75 33.36
CA ILE A 821 13.99 -22.74 32.58
C ILE A 821 14.25 -23.93 33.50
N ASP A 822 13.72 -25.08 33.13
CA ASP A 822 13.99 -26.31 33.87
C ASP A 822 15.45 -26.73 33.73
N ILE A 823 16.12 -26.88 34.88
CA ILE A 823 17.47 -27.44 34.99
C ILE A 823 17.54 -28.65 35.93
N GLY A 824 16.44 -29.00 36.58
CA GLY A 824 16.34 -30.14 37.49
C GLY A 824 16.30 -31.48 36.78
N HIS A 825 15.78 -31.54 35.54
CA HIS A 825 15.39 -32.79 34.89
C HIS A 825 16.19 -33.08 33.62
N GLY A 826 17.01 -34.14 33.66
CA GLY A 826 17.72 -34.63 32.47
C GLY A 826 18.83 -33.71 31.92
N GLN A 827 19.10 -32.57 32.56
CA GLN A 827 20.19 -31.67 32.20
C GLN A 827 21.50 -32.12 32.86
N PRO A 828 22.47 -32.72 32.14
CA PRO A 828 23.80 -32.93 32.71
C PRO A 828 24.38 -31.56 33.08
N GLN A 829 24.87 -31.42 34.31
CA GLN A 829 25.83 -30.36 34.64
C GLN A 829 26.94 -30.47 33.60
N SER A 830 26.94 -29.58 32.60
CA SER A 830 27.85 -29.72 31.48
C SER A 830 29.29 -29.73 32.01
N VAL A 831 30.14 -30.56 31.42
CA VAL A 831 31.50 -30.79 31.95
C VAL A 831 32.40 -29.55 31.76
N ASP A 832 31.98 -28.55 30.98
CA ASP A 832 32.83 -27.42 30.56
C ASP A 832 32.17 -26.01 30.49
N ALA A 833 30.85 -25.84 30.69
CA ALA A 833 30.19 -24.52 30.75
C ALA A 833 29.24 -24.40 31.94
N ASP A 834 29.41 -23.34 32.75
CA ASP A 834 28.68 -23.10 34.00
C ASP A 834 27.18 -22.76 33.79
N ASP A 835 26.77 -22.36 32.58
CA ASP A 835 25.36 -22.09 32.22
C ASP A 835 25.10 -22.33 30.71
N PRO A 836 24.45 -23.45 30.32
CA PRO A 836 24.13 -23.72 28.91
C PRO A 836 23.02 -22.85 28.34
N PHE A 837 22.33 -22.05 29.15
CA PHE A 837 21.23 -21.18 28.72
C PHE A 837 21.60 -19.69 28.72
N ALA A 838 22.86 -19.34 29.05
CA ALA A 838 23.36 -17.98 28.94
C ALA A 838 23.08 -17.36 27.56
N PRO A 839 23.27 -18.04 26.41
CA PRO A 839 22.95 -17.46 25.10
C PRO A 839 21.49 -17.04 24.95
N LEU A 840 20.53 -17.83 25.45
CA LEU A 840 19.10 -17.46 25.39
C LEU A 840 18.83 -16.19 26.19
N ARG A 841 19.39 -16.10 27.40
CA ARG A 841 19.22 -14.93 28.28
C ARG A 841 19.95 -13.69 27.76
N GLU A 842 21.08 -13.88 27.10
CA GLU A 842 21.87 -12.81 26.46
C GLU A 842 21.22 -12.31 25.18
N THR A 843 20.55 -13.19 24.42
CA THR A 843 19.80 -12.85 23.19
C THR A 843 18.49 -12.14 23.51
N PHE A 844 17.80 -12.57 24.58
CA PHE A 844 16.52 -11.98 24.99
C PHE A 844 16.57 -11.38 26.40
N PRO A 845 17.48 -10.43 26.69
CA PRO A 845 17.72 -9.91 28.04
C PRO A 845 16.52 -9.16 28.64
N ARG A 846 15.49 -8.90 27.82
CA ARG A 846 14.25 -8.23 28.20
C ARG A 846 13.31 -9.05 29.09
N TYR A 847 13.43 -10.38 29.16
CA TYR A 847 12.60 -11.24 30.02
C TYR A 847 13.26 -11.55 31.37
N ASP A 848 12.48 -11.80 32.43
CA ASP A 848 13.04 -12.26 33.71
C ASP A 848 13.20 -13.78 33.64
N TYR A 849 14.42 -14.28 33.78
CA TYR A 849 14.69 -15.72 33.69
C TYR A 849 14.97 -16.32 35.06
N ARG A 850 14.30 -17.41 35.38
CA ARG A 850 14.49 -18.18 36.61
C ARG A 850 14.94 -19.59 36.26
N MET A 851 16.08 -20.00 36.79
CA MET A 851 16.54 -21.38 36.65
C MET A 851 15.85 -22.22 37.73
N VAL A 852 15.11 -23.24 37.31
CA VAL A 852 14.24 -24.03 38.19
C VAL A 852 14.83 -25.43 38.37
N ASP A 853 15.29 -25.73 39.58
CA ASP A 853 15.93 -27.01 39.94
C ASP A 853 14.92 -28.09 40.38
N GLY A 854 13.64 -27.74 40.58
CA GLY A 854 12.58 -28.67 40.96
C GLY A 854 11.20 -28.00 40.91
N TRP A 855 10.14 -28.79 40.70
CA TRP A 855 8.81 -28.25 40.43
C TRP A 855 7.88 -28.46 41.64
N ASP A 856 7.51 -27.37 42.30
CA ASP A 856 6.41 -27.38 43.27
C ASP A 856 5.48 -26.20 43.02
N GLU A 857 4.28 -26.22 43.63
CA GLU A 857 3.30 -25.15 43.45
C GLU A 857 3.84 -23.77 43.79
N THR A 858 4.83 -23.66 44.69
CA THR A 858 5.43 -22.37 45.07
C THR A 858 6.40 -21.89 44.01
N ALA A 859 7.28 -22.78 43.51
CA ALA A 859 8.24 -22.47 42.46
C ALA A 859 7.53 -22.10 41.15
N LEU A 860 6.45 -22.80 40.79
CA LEU A 860 5.69 -22.54 39.57
C LEU A 860 4.75 -21.33 39.68
N ALA A 861 4.29 -20.97 40.88
CA ALA A 861 3.43 -19.79 41.07
C ALA A 861 4.16 -18.45 40.86
N GLU A 862 5.50 -18.47 40.75
CA GLU A 862 6.30 -17.28 40.42
C GLU A 862 6.60 -17.15 38.91
N LEU A 863 6.15 -18.11 38.09
CA LEU A 863 6.45 -18.18 36.66
C LEU A 863 5.21 -17.83 35.83
N ASP A 864 5.44 -17.34 34.62
CA ASP A 864 4.42 -17.20 33.58
C ASP A 864 4.59 -18.28 32.50
N VAL A 865 5.85 -18.57 32.15
CA VAL A 865 6.20 -19.61 31.18
C VAL A 865 7.21 -20.57 31.79
N LEU A 866 6.95 -21.87 31.70
CA LEU A 866 7.92 -22.92 31.99
C LEU A 866 8.46 -23.49 30.69
N VAL A 867 9.75 -23.34 30.44
CA VAL A 867 10.48 -23.95 29.33
C VAL A 867 11.18 -25.19 29.82
N VAL A 868 10.83 -26.34 29.23
CA VAL A 868 11.47 -27.63 29.44
C VAL A 868 12.40 -27.91 28.27
N PRO A 869 13.73 -27.70 28.44
CA PRO A 869 14.68 -27.84 27.36
C PRO A 869 14.90 -29.31 26.95
N PRO A 870 15.46 -29.57 25.76
CA PRO A 870 15.81 -30.93 25.39
C PRO A 870 16.91 -31.45 26.33
N ALA A 871 16.86 -32.72 26.71
CA ALA A 871 17.94 -33.33 27.49
C ALA A 871 19.27 -33.28 26.70
N LEU A 872 20.34 -32.74 27.31
CA LEU A 872 21.61 -32.53 26.58
C LEU A 872 22.33 -33.84 26.24
N ALA A 873 22.05 -34.94 26.95
CA ALA A 873 22.64 -36.23 26.61
C ALA A 873 21.92 -36.84 25.39
N TYR A 874 22.67 -37.05 24.31
CA TYR A 874 22.16 -37.50 23.01
C TYR A 874 21.32 -38.80 23.04
N ARG A 875 21.55 -39.69 24.02
CA ARG A 875 20.75 -40.90 24.26
C ARG A 875 20.75 -41.26 25.74
N GLY A 876 19.60 -41.64 26.28
CA GLY A 876 19.44 -42.24 27.62
C GLY A 876 19.43 -41.25 28.79
N ALA A 877 19.09 -39.97 28.55
CA ALA A 877 18.79 -39.05 29.62
C ALA A 877 17.33 -39.22 30.07
N ALA A 878 17.14 -39.76 31.27
CA ALA A 878 15.83 -39.75 31.92
C ALA A 878 15.58 -38.36 32.50
N TYR A 879 14.49 -37.71 32.07
CA TYR A 879 14.01 -36.48 32.71
C TYR A 879 13.65 -36.73 34.17
N GLY A 880 12.93 -37.83 34.45
CA GLY A 880 12.71 -38.32 35.81
C GLY A 880 11.71 -37.50 36.62
N PHE A 881 10.73 -36.87 35.97
CA PHE A 881 9.67 -36.09 36.63
C PHE A 881 8.92 -36.95 37.65
N ALA A 882 8.76 -36.45 38.88
CA ALA A 882 7.92 -37.11 39.87
C ALA A 882 6.42 -36.86 39.57
N PRO A 883 5.52 -37.79 39.94
CA PRO A 883 4.08 -37.59 39.74
C PRO A 883 3.52 -36.30 40.36
N ASP A 884 4.06 -35.88 41.51
CA ASP A 884 3.64 -34.63 42.18
C ASP A 884 4.12 -33.38 41.41
N GLU A 885 5.24 -33.47 40.68
CA GLU A 885 5.77 -32.41 39.83
C GLU A 885 4.91 -32.24 38.56
N ILE A 886 4.53 -33.36 37.94
CA ILE A 886 3.60 -33.37 36.79
C ILE A 886 2.26 -32.74 37.18
N ALA A 887 1.70 -33.12 38.34
CA ALA A 887 0.47 -32.53 38.84
C ALA A 887 0.61 -31.02 39.16
N ALA A 888 1.79 -30.58 39.62
CA ALA A 888 2.07 -29.17 39.84
C ALA A 888 2.11 -28.38 38.52
N VAL A 889 2.70 -28.95 37.46
CA VAL A 889 2.72 -28.34 36.12
C VAL A 889 1.32 -28.30 35.51
N GLU A 890 0.54 -29.38 35.62
CA GLU A 890 -0.87 -29.40 35.17
C GLU A 890 -1.68 -28.29 35.87
N SER A 891 -1.58 -28.18 37.19
CA SER A 891 -2.20 -27.10 37.99
C SER A 891 -1.67 -25.70 37.65
N PHE A 892 -0.41 -25.59 37.23
CA PHE A 892 0.18 -24.33 36.75
C PHE A 892 -0.44 -23.90 35.42
N VAL A 893 -0.52 -24.82 34.45
CA VAL A 893 -1.12 -24.54 33.14
C VAL A 893 -2.63 -24.28 33.28
N ASP A 894 -3.33 -25.06 34.10
CA ASP A 894 -4.76 -24.88 34.35
C ASP A 894 -5.12 -23.46 34.83
N ARG A 895 -4.22 -22.83 35.59
CA ARG A 895 -4.38 -21.49 36.16
C ARG A 895 -3.89 -20.35 35.26
N GLY A 896 -3.51 -20.64 34.01
CA GLY A 896 -3.04 -19.63 33.05
C GLY A 896 -1.57 -19.73 32.67
N GLY A 897 -0.78 -20.57 33.34
CA GLY A 897 0.62 -20.76 33.02
C GLY A 897 0.82 -21.33 31.61
N SER A 898 1.94 -21.00 30.97
CA SER A 898 2.32 -21.57 29.68
C SER A 898 3.45 -22.59 29.80
N LEU A 899 3.31 -23.74 29.15
CA LEU A 899 4.33 -24.80 29.11
C LEU A 899 4.92 -24.91 27.69
N VAL A 900 6.23 -24.79 27.57
CA VAL A 900 6.98 -25.03 26.32
C VAL A 900 7.87 -26.25 26.52
N VAL A 901 7.61 -27.32 25.75
CA VAL A 901 8.41 -28.55 25.80
C VAL A 901 9.20 -28.70 24.51
N LEU A 902 10.52 -28.79 24.67
CA LEU A 902 11.46 -28.89 23.56
C LEU A 902 12.02 -30.31 23.48
N ALA A 903 11.84 -30.97 22.34
CA ALA A 903 12.27 -32.35 22.17
C ALA A 903 13.36 -32.50 21.09
N ARG A 904 14.45 -33.17 21.48
CA ARG A 904 15.56 -33.57 20.60
C ARG A 904 15.56 -35.08 20.42
N GLY A 905 15.84 -35.57 19.21
CA GLY A 905 15.84 -37.00 18.90
C GLY A 905 16.69 -37.88 19.82
N GLY A 906 16.17 -39.07 20.16
CA GLY A 906 16.75 -39.99 21.14
C GLY A 906 16.15 -39.86 22.55
N VAL A 907 14.97 -39.25 22.63
CA VAL A 907 14.23 -38.93 23.85
C VAL A 907 13.92 -40.19 24.65
N ASP A 908 14.14 -40.11 25.97
CA ASP A 908 13.68 -41.11 26.93
C ASP A 908 12.17 -40.92 27.13
N ASP A 909 11.40 -42.02 27.24
CA ASP A 909 9.93 -42.02 27.38
C ASP A 909 9.43 -41.08 28.51
N GLY A 910 10.31 -40.68 29.45
CA GLY A 910 9.98 -39.76 30.53
C GLY A 910 9.53 -38.34 30.14
N VAL A 911 9.71 -37.87 28.89
CA VAL A 911 9.06 -36.60 28.47
C VAL A 911 7.57 -36.79 28.18
N ASP A 912 7.19 -38.00 27.75
CA ASP A 912 5.78 -38.33 27.49
C ASP A 912 5.02 -38.33 28.83
N ASP A 913 5.65 -38.74 29.94
CA ASP A 913 5.05 -38.66 31.29
C ASP A 913 4.57 -37.22 31.64
N LEU A 914 5.29 -36.19 31.16
CA LEU A 914 4.91 -34.78 31.33
C LEU A 914 3.84 -34.31 30.33
N THR A 915 3.89 -34.79 29.09
CA THR A 915 3.06 -34.26 27.99
C THR A 915 1.74 -35.02 27.82
N GLU A 916 1.64 -36.25 28.30
CA GLU A 916 0.45 -37.11 28.23
C GLU A 916 -0.78 -36.53 28.97
N PRO A 917 -0.66 -35.88 30.15
CA PRO A 917 -1.79 -35.19 30.79
C PRO A 917 -2.45 -34.13 29.90
N PHE A 918 -1.65 -33.53 29.01
CA PHE A 918 -2.10 -32.53 28.04
C PHE A 918 -2.50 -33.16 26.69
N GLY A 919 -2.53 -34.49 26.60
CA GLY A 919 -2.90 -35.25 25.40
C GLY A 919 -1.85 -35.26 24.29
N PHE A 920 -0.60 -34.92 24.60
CA PHE A 920 0.51 -34.94 23.65
C PHE A 920 1.46 -36.11 23.89
N ARG A 921 2.13 -36.56 22.83
CA ARG A 921 3.19 -37.57 22.89
C ARG A 921 4.22 -37.37 21.81
N PHE A 922 5.51 -37.53 22.11
CA PHE A 922 6.57 -37.52 21.10
C PHE A 922 6.80 -38.90 20.49
N GLN A 923 7.31 -38.94 19.26
CA GLN A 923 7.61 -40.19 18.57
C GLN A 923 8.88 -40.90 19.08
N GLY A 924 9.65 -40.26 19.97
CA GLY A 924 10.88 -40.78 20.59
C GLY A 924 12.10 -40.94 19.66
N ARG A 925 11.90 -40.84 18.33
CA ARG A 925 12.94 -41.02 17.30
C ARG A 925 13.36 -39.67 16.69
N PRO A 926 14.67 -39.41 16.47
CA PRO A 926 15.13 -38.23 15.73
C PRO A 926 14.64 -38.24 14.29
N VAL A 927 14.33 -37.05 13.77
CA VAL A 927 14.30 -36.79 12.33
C VAL A 927 15.73 -36.57 11.84
N VAL A 928 16.11 -37.32 10.81
CA VAL A 928 17.34 -37.13 10.05
C VAL A 928 16.98 -36.81 8.60
N PHE A 929 17.66 -35.82 8.04
CA PHE A 929 17.55 -35.42 6.64
C PHE A 929 18.71 -36.03 5.85
N PRO A 930 18.51 -36.38 4.57
CA PRO A 930 19.60 -36.78 3.68
C PRO A 930 20.74 -35.75 3.65
N ASP A 931 21.95 -36.21 3.34
CA ASP A 931 23.08 -35.31 3.14
C ASP A 931 22.78 -34.34 1.97
N GLY A 932 22.70 -33.05 2.26
CA GLY A 932 22.43 -31.99 1.27
C GLY A 932 21.01 -31.43 1.29
N GLU A 933 20.04 -32.08 1.94
CA GLU A 933 18.69 -31.52 2.10
C GLU A 933 18.65 -30.39 3.14
N ASP A 934 17.79 -29.41 2.88
CA ASP A 934 17.55 -28.30 3.78
C ASP A 934 16.54 -28.70 4.87
N PRO A 935 16.91 -28.68 6.16
CA PRO A 935 15.99 -28.98 7.25
C PRO A 935 15.00 -27.83 7.55
N ARG A 936 14.85 -26.85 6.67
CA ARG A 936 13.93 -25.71 6.79
C ARG A 936 12.54 -26.07 6.26
N VAL A 937 11.53 -25.63 6.99
CA VAL A 937 10.12 -25.94 6.73
C VAL A 937 9.30 -24.68 6.92
N GLU A 938 8.44 -24.35 5.97
CA GLU A 938 7.46 -23.26 6.13
C GLU A 938 6.44 -23.61 7.22
N PRO A 939 6.02 -22.67 8.09
CA PRO A 939 4.93 -22.93 9.03
C PRO A 939 3.65 -23.38 8.32
N THR A 940 2.96 -24.37 8.88
CA THR A 940 1.64 -24.83 8.39
C THR A 940 0.58 -23.75 8.58
N TYR A 941 0.71 -22.94 9.64
CA TYR A 941 -0.16 -21.80 9.92
C TYR A 941 0.70 -20.55 10.08
N PRO A 942 1.13 -19.91 8.98
CA PRO A 942 2.00 -18.73 9.06
C PRO A 942 1.34 -17.55 9.78
N ASP A 943 0.01 -17.51 9.91
CA ASP A 943 -0.70 -16.41 10.58
C ASP A 943 -0.99 -16.68 12.06
N HIS A 944 -0.72 -17.88 12.56
CA HIS A 944 -0.91 -18.18 13.97
C HIS A 944 0.04 -17.33 14.83
N LEU A 945 -0.42 -16.85 15.99
CA LEU A 945 0.35 -15.93 16.85
C LEU A 945 1.79 -16.38 17.14
N LEU A 946 2.01 -17.69 17.24
CA LEU A 946 3.31 -18.32 17.52
C LEU A 946 4.24 -18.49 16.30
N THR A 947 3.74 -18.31 15.09
CA THR A 947 4.48 -18.50 13.83
C THR A 947 4.39 -17.30 12.88
N ARG A 948 3.58 -16.29 13.22
CA ARG A 948 3.49 -15.04 12.46
C ARG A 948 4.84 -14.35 12.33
N GLY A 949 5.16 -13.95 11.10
CA GLY A 949 6.45 -13.38 10.74
C GLY A 949 7.56 -14.40 10.49
N VAL A 950 7.42 -15.66 10.92
CA VAL A 950 8.46 -16.69 10.75
C VAL A 950 8.41 -17.25 9.33
N PRO A 951 9.40 -16.97 8.46
CA PRO A 951 9.40 -17.49 7.09
C PRO A 951 9.53 -19.02 7.04
N GLU A 952 10.40 -19.55 7.90
CA GLU A 952 10.79 -20.95 7.88
C GLU A 952 11.33 -21.38 9.25
N ILE A 953 11.24 -22.67 9.54
CA ILE A 953 11.63 -23.28 10.81
C ILE A 953 12.61 -24.42 10.54
N THR A 954 13.73 -24.44 11.24
CA THR A 954 14.78 -25.46 11.07
C THR A 954 14.62 -26.63 12.06
N PHE A 955 14.41 -27.85 11.55
CA PHE A 955 14.09 -29.04 12.36
C PHE A 955 15.19 -30.10 12.51
N ARG A 956 16.45 -29.77 12.20
CA ARG A 956 17.56 -30.73 12.18
C ARG A 956 17.69 -31.52 13.51
N LEU A 957 17.60 -32.86 13.51
CA LEU A 957 17.64 -33.69 14.73
C LEU A 957 16.52 -33.44 15.76
N GLY A 958 15.41 -32.85 15.32
CA GLY A 958 14.17 -32.73 16.09
C GLY A 958 13.49 -34.08 16.34
N THR A 959 12.45 -34.10 17.18
CA THR A 959 11.58 -35.28 17.40
C THR A 959 10.14 -34.92 17.00
N PRO A 960 9.49 -35.72 16.15
CA PRO A 960 8.08 -35.50 15.81
C PRO A 960 7.12 -35.68 16.97
N ILE A 961 5.96 -35.04 16.85
CA ILE A 961 4.81 -35.23 17.71
C ILE A 961 4.00 -36.40 17.15
N ALA A 962 3.85 -37.47 17.94
CA ALA A 962 3.17 -38.69 17.54
C ALA A 962 1.67 -38.67 17.86
N GLU A 963 1.30 -38.05 18.98
CA GLU A 963 -0.09 -37.89 19.40
C GLU A 963 -0.29 -36.46 19.89
N ARG A 964 -1.47 -35.89 19.62
CA ARG A 964 -1.89 -34.58 20.11
C ARG A 964 -3.41 -34.53 20.30
N PRO A 965 -3.93 -33.59 21.12
CA PRO A 965 -5.37 -33.39 21.25
C PRO A 965 -6.01 -32.96 19.93
N SER A 966 -7.28 -33.30 19.70
CA SER A 966 -8.00 -32.95 18.47
C SER A 966 -8.12 -31.44 18.22
N GLU A 967 -8.12 -30.66 19.30
CA GLU A 967 -8.25 -29.21 19.34
C GLU A 967 -6.92 -28.47 19.20
N SER A 968 -5.80 -29.20 19.19
CA SER A 968 -4.48 -28.61 19.00
C SER A 968 -4.27 -28.16 17.56
N THR A 969 -3.39 -27.17 17.38
CA THR A 969 -2.97 -26.66 16.06
C THR A 969 -1.54 -27.11 15.79
N ALA A 970 -1.31 -27.83 14.68
CA ALA A 970 0.01 -28.19 14.21
C ALA A 970 0.61 -27.03 13.42
N LEU A 971 1.49 -26.25 14.06
CA LEU A 971 2.06 -25.01 13.55
C LEU A 971 3.12 -25.21 12.47
N ALA A 972 3.77 -26.37 12.44
CA ALA A 972 4.67 -26.77 11.36
C ALA A 972 4.82 -28.29 11.30
N SER A 973 4.85 -28.81 10.07
CA SER A 973 5.01 -30.23 9.76
C SER A 973 6.02 -30.41 8.64
N LEU A 974 6.75 -31.52 8.66
CA LEU A 974 7.63 -31.86 7.54
C LEU A 974 6.78 -32.02 6.26
N PRO A 975 7.28 -31.56 5.09
CA PRO A 975 6.60 -31.78 3.83
C PRO A 975 6.26 -33.25 3.60
N GLU A 976 5.12 -33.53 2.97
CA GLU A 976 4.66 -34.90 2.65
C GLU A 976 5.59 -35.62 1.67
N ASP A 977 6.42 -34.87 0.94
CA ASP A 977 7.45 -35.37 0.04
C ASP A 977 8.86 -35.37 0.65
N SER A 978 9.02 -35.02 1.93
CA SER A 978 10.33 -35.00 2.57
C SER A 978 10.97 -36.40 2.58
N GLU A 979 12.23 -36.50 2.17
CA GLU A 979 12.98 -37.75 2.29
C GLU A 979 13.48 -38.01 3.71
N ALA A 980 13.20 -37.10 4.65
CA ALA A 980 13.55 -37.25 6.05
C ALA A 980 12.99 -38.55 6.64
N TRP A 981 13.72 -39.11 7.60
CA TRP A 981 13.37 -40.38 8.22
C TRP A 981 13.59 -40.39 9.72
N LEU A 982 12.94 -41.35 10.37
CA LEU A 982 12.97 -41.58 11.80
C LEU A 982 14.10 -42.52 12.15
N HIS A 983 15.12 -41.97 12.78
CA HIS A 983 16.38 -42.67 12.95
C HIS A 983 16.37 -43.64 14.14
N THR A 984 16.89 -44.86 13.96
CA THR A 984 16.87 -45.92 14.99
C THR A 984 18.25 -46.52 15.31
N GLU A 985 19.23 -46.49 14.41
CA GLU A 985 20.52 -47.22 14.55
C GLU A 985 21.76 -46.36 14.25
N GLN A 986 22.90 -46.51 14.94
CA GLN A 986 24.12 -45.74 14.55
C GLN A 986 24.76 -46.30 13.26
N PRO A 987 25.34 -45.44 12.37
CA PRO A 987 25.59 -43.99 12.50
C PRO A 987 24.48 -43.06 11.98
N LEU A 988 24.43 -41.83 12.49
CA LEU A 988 23.39 -40.80 12.26
C LEU A 988 23.18 -40.27 10.84
N ARG A 989 23.90 -40.80 9.86
CA ARG A 989 23.93 -40.24 8.49
C ARG A 989 23.58 -41.27 7.43
N GLU A 990 23.37 -42.52 7.80
CA GLU A 990 23.02 -43.56 6.85
C GLU A 990 21.60 -44.03 7.15
N ARG A 991 20.67 -43.82 6.20
CA ARG A 991 19.31 -44.35 6.27
C ARG A 991 19.35 -45.87 6.16
N SER A 992 18.85 -46.56 7.18
CA SER A 992 18.65 -48.02 7.13
C SER A 992 17.34 -48.36 6.40
N SER A 993 17.26 -49.54 5.80
CA SER A 993 16.03 -50.02 5.15
C SER A 993 14.86 -50.23 6.12
N ASP A 994 15.16 -50.30 7.42
CA ASP A 994 14.18 -50.53 8.49
C ASP A 994 13.69 -49.21 9.13
N GLU A 995 14.18 -48.05 8.67
CA GLU A 995 13.79 -46.75 9.18
C GLU A 995 12.54 -46.19 8.45
N GLU A 996 11.58 -45.72 9.25
CA GLU A 996 10.33 -45.16 8.77
C GLU A 996 10.54 -43.74 8.23
N SER A 997 9.73 -43.32 7.25
CA SER A 997 9.72 -41.92 6.79
C SER A 997 9.22 -40.99 7.90
N ALA A 998 9.73 -39.76 7.90
CA ALA A 998 9.27 -38.65 8.72
C ALA A 998 8.45 -37.62 7.91
N ALA A 999 8.13 -37.89 6.65
CA ALA A 999 7.29 -37.02 5.85
C ALA A 999 5.91 -36.82 6.49
N GLY A 1000 5.37 -35.60 6.41
CA GLY A 1000 4.09 -35.23 7.03
C GLY A 1000 4.11 -35.14 8.56
N SER A 1001 5.21 -35.53 9.21
CA SER A 1001 5.31 -35.52 10.66
C SER A 1001 5.21 -34.10 11.22
N GLU A 1002 4.33 -33.93 12.19
CA GLU A 1002 4.16 -32.67 12.92
C GLU A 1002 5.37 -32.44 13.84
N MET A 1003 5.99 -31.28 13.73
CA MET A 1003 7.19 -30.94 14.47
C MET A 1003 6.97 -29.80 15.46
N TYR A 1004 5.91 -29.02 15.27
CA TYR A 1004 5.57 -27.90 16.13
C TYR A 1004 4.06 -27.86 16.31
N ALA A 1005 3.57 -27.91 17.55
CA ALA A 1005 2.13 -27.82 17.83
C ALA A 1005 1.84 -27.08 19.13
N THR A 1006 0.62 -26.57 19.24
CA THR A 1006 0.13 -25.89 20.44
C THR A 1006 -1.33 -26.24 20.74
N ALA A 1007 -1.72 -26.25 22.01
CA ALA A 1007 -3.10 -26.40 22.46
C ALA A 1007 -3.36 -25.56 23.73
N SER A 1008 -4.58 -25.07 23.87
CA SER A 1008 -5.05 -24.50 25.14
C SER A 1008 -5.34 -25.63 26.15
N HIS A 1009 -5.06 -25.40 27.43
CA HIS A 1009 -5.40 -26.31 28.52
C HIS A 1009 -5.73 -25.51 29.77
N GLY A 1010 -6.96 -25.66 30.28
CA GLY A 1010 -7.51 -24.74 31.27
C GLY A 1010 -7.47 -23.30 30.77
N ASP A 1011 -6.95 -22.38 31.59
CA ASP A 1011 -6.73 -20.99 31.21
C ASP A 1011 -5.36 -20.75 30.55
N GLY A 1012 -4.50 -21.78 30.47
CA GLY A 1012 -3.13 -21.70 29.94
C GLY A 1012 -2.94 -22.37 28.59
N ARG A 1013 -1.67 -22.56 28.21
CA ARG A 1013 -1.28 -23.11 26.90
C ARG A 1013 -0.10 -24.07 26.99
N VAL A 1014 -0.17 -25.13 26.19
CA VAL A 1014 0.90 -26.13 26.04
C VAL A 1014 1.42 -26.09 24.62
N THR A 1015 2.74 -25.96 24.47
CA THR A 1015 3.41 -25.83 23.18
C THR A 1015 4.55 -26.85 23.10
N LEU A 1016 4.50 -27.72 22.11
CA LEU A 1016 5.52 -28.75 21.85
C LEU A 1016 6.32 -28.38 20.61
N PHE A 1017 7.64 -28.37 20.73
CA PHE A 1017 8.52 -28.05 19.62
C PHE A 1017 9.65 -29.07 19.49
N GLY A 1018 9.58 -29.89 18.45
CA GLY A 1018 10.56 -30.90 18.08
C GLY A 1018 11.84 -30.30 17.53
N MET A 1019 12.61 -29.60 18.38
CA MET A 1019 13.85 -28.92 17.98
C MET A 1019 15.01 -29.26 18.94
N HIS A 1020 16.23 -29.41 18.38
CA HIS A 1020 17.40 -29.78 19.18
C HIS A 1020 18.22 -28.62 19.74
N ARG A 1021 18.03 -27.38 19.27
CA ARG A 1021 19.07 -26.33 19.30
C ARG A 1021 18.84 -25.10 20.17
N TYR A 1022 17.82 -25.11 21.02
CA TYR A 1022 17.45 -23.95 21.86
C TYR A 1022 18.58 -23.41 22.76
N HIS A 1023 19.61 -24.21 23.06
CA HIS A 1023 20.73 -23.87 23.96
C HIS A 1023 22.03 -23.43 23.23
N LEU A 1024 22.06 -23.34 21.89
CA LEU A 1024 23.27 -23.04 21.11
C LEU A 1024 23.07 -21.92 20.08
N MET A 1025 22.41 -20.82 20.46
CA MET A 1025 22.18 -19.65 19.59
C MET A 1025 23.46 -18.87 19.19
N SER A 1026 24.67 -19.42 19.36
CA SER A 1026 25.92 -18.74 18.99
C SER A 1026 26.13 -18.65 17.47
N ASP A 1027 25.47 -19.50 16.68
CA ASP A 1027 25.40 -19.37 15.23
C ASP A 1027 24.09 -18.65 14.90
N ARG A 1028 24.17 -17.40 14.45
CA ARG A 1028 23.05 -16.49 14.10
C ARG A 1028 22.15 -17.05 12.99
N PHE A 1029 21.37 -18.09 13.27
CA PHE A 1029 20.26 -18.48 12.40
C PHE A 1029 19.09 -17.57 12.74
N ALA A 1030 18.93 -16.47 11.99
CA ALA A 1030 17.93 -15.42 12.22
C ALA A 1030 16.52 -15.98 12.50
N ASN A 1031 16.12 -17.06 11.81
CA ASN A 1031 14.79 -17.64 11.96
C ASN A 1031 14.54 -18.29 13.33
N VAL A 1032 15.57 -18.85 13.99
CA VAL A 1032 15.41 -19.48 15.31
C VAL A 1032 15.15 -18.42 16.38
N GLU A 1033 15.86 -17.30 16.28
CA GLU A 1033 15.64 -16.15 17.16
C GLU A 1033 14.23 -15.61 17.03
N GLN A 1034 13.72 -15.53 15.80
CA GLN A 1034 12.35 -15.08 15.56
C GLN A 1034 11.30 -16.03 16.14
N VAL A 1035 11.43 -17.35 15.95
CA VAL A 1035 10.51 -18.35 16.54
C VAL A 1035 10.51 -18.28 18.06
N VAL A 1036 11.70 -18.28 18.67
CA VAL A 1036 11.85 -18.25 20.13
C VAL A 1036 11.36 -16.93 20.71
N GLY A 1037 11.71 -15.80 20.09
CA GLY A 1037 11.25 -14.49 20.48
C GLY A 1037 9.73 -14.38 20.44
N THR A 1038 9.10 -14.92 19.39
CA THR A 1038 7.64 -14.98 19.22
C THR A 1038 6.98 -15.86 20.27
N GLN A 1039 7.53 -17.05 20.55
CA GLN A 1039 7.05 -17.94 21.60
C GLN A 1039 7.07 -17.27 22.97
N LEU A 1040 8.21 -16.70 23.36
CA LEU A 1040 8.35 -16.05 24.67
C LEU A 1040 7.42 -14.83 24.80
N ALA A 1041 7.27 -14.04 23.74
CA ALA A 1041 6.40 -12.87 23.74
C ALA A 1041 4.92 -13.26 23.88
N VAL A 1042 4.44 -14.16 23.02
CA VAL A 1042 3.02 -14.56 22.97
C VAL A 1042 2.61 -15.33 24.22
N LEU A 1043 3.38 -16.35 24.59
CA LEU A 1043 3.05 -17.21 25.74
C LEU A 1043 3.23 -16.45 27.05
N GLY A 1044 4.26 -15.62 27.16
CA GLY A 1044 4.47 -14.75 28.32
C GLY A 1044 3.33 -13.75 28.50
N ARG A 1045 2.85 -13.14 27.40
CA ARG A 1045 1.68 -12.24 27.41
C ARG A 1045 0.40 -12.95 27.85
N GLU A 1046 0.08 -14.09 27.24
CA GLU A 1046 -1.13 -14.85 27.57
C GLU A 1046 -1.14 -15.26 29.06
N ALA A 1047 -0.01 -15.76 29.57
CA ALA A 1047 0.10 -16.20 30.96
C ALA A 1047 0.08 -15.05 31.98
N ALA A 1048 0.77 -13.95 31.69
CA ALA A 1048 0.74 -12.76 32.53
C ALA A 1048 -0.69 -12.19 32.64
N ARG A 1049 -1.44 -12.19 31.53
CA ARG A 1049 -2.83 -11.73 31.51
C ARG A 1049 -3.78 -12.64 32.29
N ALA A 1050 -3.70 -13.96 32.11
CA ALA A 1050 -4.50 -14.91 32.88
C ALA A 1050 -4.27 -14.78 34.39
N SER A 1051 -3.02 -14.56 34.80
CA SER A 1051 -2.65 -14.30 36.19
C SER A 1051 -3.31 -13.04 36.74
N GLN A 1052 -3.38 -11.96 35.96
CA GLN A 1052 -4.05 -10.71 36.34
C GLN A 1052 -5.55 -10.91 36.53
N GLU A 1053 -6.23 -11.54 35.56
CA GLU A 1053 -7.66 -11.82 35.62
C GLU A 1053 -8.03 -12.67 36.85
N SER A 1054 -7.12 -13.55 37.31
CA SER A 1054 -7.30 -14.36 38.52
C SER A 1054 -7.14 -13.60 39.84
N THR A 1055 -6.39 -12.50 39.82
CA THR A 1055 -6.02 -11.69 41.00
C THR A 1055 -6.90 -10.48 41.23
N ASP A 1056 -7.80 -10.16 40.29
CA ASP A 1056 -8.85 -9.16 40.47
C ASP A 1056 -10.13 -9.82 41.03
N PRO A 1057 -10.30 -9.92 42.36
CA PRO A 1057 -11.49 -10.48 42.96
C PRO A 1057 -12.66 -9.53 42.70
N THR A 1058 -13.38 -9.77 41.61
CA THR A 1058 -14.56 -9.00 41.21
C THR A 1058 -15.58 -8.98 42.36
N THR A 1059 -15.44 -7.96 43.19
CA THR A 1059 -16.39 -7.53 44.22
C THR A 1059 -16.91 -6.14 43.84
N THR A 1060 -17.18 -5.94 42.55
CA THR A 1060 -18.12 -4.92 42.13
C THR A 1060 -19.52 -5.49 42.35
N PRO A 1061 -20.27 -5.03 43.37
CA PRO A 1061 -21.62 -5.53 43.59
C PRO A 1061 -22.45 -5.16 42.37
N THR A 1062 -22.98 -6.18 41.69
CA THR A 1062 -24.02 -6.02 40.67
C THR A 1062 -25.01 -4.95 41.15
N PRO A 1063 -25.20 -3.83 40.41
CA PRO A 1063 -26.18 -2.83 40.83
C PRO A 1063 -27.53 -3.53 40.93
N SER A 1064 -28.12 -3.52 42.13
CA SER A 1064 -29.37 -4.21 42.41
C SER A 1064 -30.42 -3.82 41.36
N GLU A 1065 -30.85 -4.81 40.59
CA GLU A 1065 -32.05 -4.75 39.76
C GLU A 1065 -33.17 -4.13 40.59
N THR A 1066 -33.50 -2.88 40.28
CA THR A 1066 -34.67 -2.23 40.86
C THR A 1066 -35.87 -2.80 40.14
N ALA A 1067 -36.62 -3.64 40.85
CA ALA A 1067 -37.83 -4.35 40.45
C ALA A 1067 -38.65 -3.66 39.33
N SER A 1068 -38.70 -4.31 38.16
CA SER A 1068 -39.76 -4.09 37.18
C SER A 1068 -41.11 -4.57 37.74
N PRO A 1069 -42.19 -3.75 37.72
CA PRO A 1069 -43.49 -4.17 38.21
C PRO A 1069 -44.21 -5.02 37.16
N THR A 1070 -44.74 -6.16 37.59
CA THR A 1070 -45.59 -7.06 36.81
C THR A 1070 -46.91 -6.37 36.41
N PRO A 1071 -47.40 -6.53 35.16
CA PRO A 1071 -48.63 -5.90 34.71
C PRO A 1071 -49.86 -6.63 35.27
N THR A 1072 -50.72 -5.89 35.97
CA THR A 1072 -52.06 -6.34 36.38
C THR A 1072 -53.09 -5.86 35.37
N ALA A 1073 -54.02 -6.75 35.04
CA ALA A 1073 -55.09 -6.52 34.07
C ALA A 1073 -56.18 -5.55 34.57
N SER A 1074 -56.75 -4.81 33.61
CA SER A 1074 -58.12 -4.27 33.56
C SER A 1074 -58.49 -3.04 34.40
N THR A 1075 -58.74 -1.90 33.75
CA THR A 1075 -60.10 -1.31 33.61
C THR A 1075 -60.04 0.02 32.81
N ALA A 1076 -61.01 0.20 31.89
CA ALA A 1076 -61.26 1.44 31.13
C ALA A 1076 -61.52 2.66 32.06
N PRO A 1077 -61.31 3.92 31.60
CA PRO A 1077 -62.47 4.78 31.27
C PRO A 1077 -62.13 5.87 30.19
N PRO A 1078 -62.80 7.04 30.07
CA PRO A 1078 -63.60 7.37 28.89
C PRO A 1078 -63.07 8.56 28.04
N SER A 1079 -63.62 8.64 26.83
CA SER A 1079 -63.67 9.79 25.92
C SER A 1079 -63.80 11.18 26.57
N THR A 1080 -63.06 12.19 26.08
CA THR A 1080 -63.61 13.40 25.42
C THR A 1080 -62.54 14.46 25.07
N SER A 1081 -62.62 14.98 23.83
CA SER A 1081 -62.45 16.40 23.41
C SER A 1081 -61.06 17.07 23.60
N THR A 1082 -60.42 17.83 22.70
CA THR A 1082 -60.76 18.54 21.44
C THR A 1082 -59.46 19.22 20.94
N VAL A 1083 -59.50 19.84 19.74
CA VAL A 1083 -58.63 20.93 19.18
C VAL A 1083 -57.71 20.45 18.02
N PRO A 1084 -57.54 21.18 16.90
CA PRO A 1084 -58.40 21.06 15.72
C PRO A 1084 -57.63 20.85 14.39
N GLU A 1085 -58.39 20.53 13.34
CA GLU A 1085 -57.92 20.45 11.95
C GLU A 1085 -57.81 21.84 11.28
N THR A 1086 -56.80 21.99 10.41
CA THR A 1086 -56.86 22.86 9.22
C THR A 1086 -56.45 22.06 7.98
N SER A 1087 -57.47 21.41 7.40
CA SER A 1087 -57.80 21.30 5.97
C SER A 1087 -56.76 21.69 4.89
N ALA A 1088 -56.39 20.68 4.09
CA ALA A 1088 -56.11 20.83 2.65
C ALA A 1088 -57.38 20.43 1.85
N PRO A 1089 -57.72 21.10 0.73
CA PRO A 1089 -58.89 20.75 -0.07
C PRO A 1089 -58.57 19.72 -1.15
N SER A 1090 -59.53 18.82 -1.32
CA SER A 1090 -59.73 17.90 -2.43
C SER A 1090 -60.30 18.61 -3.67
N LEU A 1091 -60.09 18.04 -4.87
CA LEU A 1091 -61.13 17.88 -5.91
C LEU A 1091 -60.65 17.06 -7.13
N THR A 1092 -61.20 15.84 -7.22
CA THR A 1092 -61.84 15.20 -8.40
C THR A 1092 -61.11 15.08 -9.76
N THR A 1093 -60.79 13.81 -10.08
CA THR A 1093 -61.18 13.04 -11.29
C THR A 1093 -61.72 13.80 -12.52
N SER A 1094 -61.10 13.65 -13.71
CA SER A 1094 -61.37 12.55 -14.65
C SER A 1094 -60.68 12.71 -16.02
N THR A 1095 -60.19 11.58 -16.54
CA THR A 1095 -60.08 11.12 -17.95
C THR A 1095 -58.94 11.57 -18.87
N GLY A 1096 -58.12 10.55 -19.24
CA GLY A 1096 -57.48 10.33 -20.55
C GLY A 1096 -56.05 10.86 -20.64
N SER A 1097 -55.04 10.15 -21.12
CA SER A 1097 -54.88 8.79 -21.67
C SER A 1097 -53.37 8.63 -21.93
N ASP A 1098 -52.85 7.42 -21.68
CA ASP A 1098 -51.68 6.76 -22.30
C ASP A 1098 -50.32 7.49 -22.23
N GLY A 1099 -49.19 6.93 -21.80
CA GLY A 1099 -48.70 5.63 -21.34
C GLY A 1099 -47.21 5.90 -21.01
N GLY A 1100 -46.46 5.22 -20.17
CA GLY A 1100 -46.54 3.87 -19.63
C GLY A 1100 -45.10 3.39 -19.52
N SER A 1101 -44.42 3.73 -18.42
CA SER A 1101 -43.24 3.01 -17.92
C SER A 1101 -43.59 2.47 -16.54
N PRO A 1102 -43.54 1.15 -16.31
CA PRO A 1102 -43.45 0.62 -14.97
C PRO A 1102 -42.04 0.07 -14.74
N GLY A 1103 -41.37 0.59 -13.72
CA GLY A 1103 -40.51 -0.24 -12.91
C GLY A 1103 -41.35 -1.33 -12.24
N PHE A 1104 -40.79 -2.53 -12.10
CA PHE A 1104 -41.31 -3.52 -11.18
C PHE A 1104 -40.19 -4.19 -10.40
N SER A 1105 -40.43 -4.14 -9.09
CA SER A 1105 -39.72 -4.76 -7.99
C SER A 1105 -39.91 -6.28 -7.96
N LEU A 1106 -38.87 -6.93 -7.42
CA LEU A 1106 -38.76 -8.35 -7.06
C LEU A 1106 -39.94 -8.89 -6.24
N THR A 1107 -40.38 -10.10 -6.59
CA THR A 1107 -40.91 -11.07 -5.61
C THR A 1107 -40.43 -12.47 -5.96
N THR A 1108 -39.88 -13.12 -4.93
CA THR A 1108 -39.47 -14.51 -4.81
C THR A 1108 -40.62 -15.50 -4.98
N GLY A 1109 -40.33 -16.65 -5.60
CA GLY A 1109 -41.21 -17.81 -5.66
C GLY A 1109 -40.40 -19.09 -5.81
N ALA A 1110 -40.24 -19.83 -4.70
CA ALA A 1110 -39.61 -21.14 -4.65
C ALA A 1110 -40.63 -22.29 -4.72
N LEU A 1111 -40.09 -23.47 -5.08
CA LEU A 1111 -40.59 -24.86 -4.94
C LEU A 1111 -41.54 -25.44 -6.01
N ALA A 1112 -41.03 -26.39 -6.82
CA ALA A 1112 -41.02 -27.83 -6.46
C ALA A 1112 -40.51 -28.72 -7.61
N GLY A 1113 -39.63 -29.71 -7.32
CA GLY A 1113 -39.35 -30.83 -8.23
C GLY A 1113 -38.01 -31.56 -8.04
N THR A 1114 -37.86 -32.25 -6.90
CA THR A 1114 -36.65 -32.92 -6.37
C THR A 1114 -36.31 -34.31 -6.97
N ALA A 1115 -35.03 -34.70 -6.84
CA ALA A 1115 -34.45 -36.05 -6.59
C ALA A 1115 -34.09 -36.96 -7.80
N ALA A 1116 -32.98 -37.73 -7.84
CA ALA A 1116 -31.84 -37.95 -6.92
C ALA A 1116 -30.72 -38.80 -7.59
N LEU A 1117 -29.52 -38.71 -7.00
CA LEU A 1117 -28.27 -39.46 -7.16
C LEU A 1117 -28.37 -41.00 -7.09
N LEU A 1118 -27.45 -41.71 -7.78
CA LEU A 1118 -26.56 -42.73 -7.17
C LEU A 1118 -25.52 -43.32 -8.16
N THR A 1119 -24.31 -43.44 -7.61
CA THR A 1119 -23.02 -44.00 -8.04
C THR A 1119 -22.98 -45.49 -8.44
N GLY A 1120 -21.95 -45.88 -9.23
CA GLY A 1120 -21.16 -47.09 -8.95
C GLY A 1120 -20.86 -48.09 -10.08
N TRP A 1121 -19.57 -48.15 -10.46
CA TRP A 1121 -18.74 -49.38 -10.56
C TRP A 1121 -18.66 -50.24 -11.86
N LEU A 1122 -17.47 -50.17 -12.49
CA LEU A 1122 -16.56 -51.23 -12.98
C LEU A 1122 -16.84 -52.11 -14.25
N TRP A 1123 -15.87 -52.00 -15.18
CA TRP A 1123 -15.00 -53.07 -15.76
C TRP A 1123 -15.12 -53.47 -17.26
N ASN A 1124 -13.97 -53.27 -17.97
CA ASN A 1124 -13.36 -53.90 -19.19
C ASN A 1124 -13.83 -53.70 -20.65
N ARG A 1125 -12.79 -53.33 -21.44
CA ARG A 1125 -12.23 -53.92 -22.71
C ARG A 1125 -13.14 -53.91 -23.96
N THR A 1126 -12.66 -53.70 -25.19
CA THR A 1126 -11.34 -53.85 -25.85
C THR A 1126 -11.43 -53.30 -27.30
N GLU A 1127 -10.27 -53.06 -27.93
CA GLU A 1127 -9.97 -53.10 -29.39
C GLU A 1127 -10.51 -51.90 -30.23
N ASP A 1128 -9.79 -51.28 -31.19
CA ASP A 1128 -8.54 -51.58 -31.89
C ASP A 1128 -8.01 -50.28 -32.58
N GLU A 1129 -6.70 -50.27 -32.84
CA GLU A 1129 -5.83 -49.33 -33.61
C GLU A 1129 -5.45 -47.97 -33.02
#